data_AF-A0A1U7JJ31-F1
#
_entry.id   AF-A0A1U7JJ31-F1
#
_cell.length_a   1.000
_cell.length_b   1.000
_cell.length_c   1.000
_cell.angle_alpha   90.00
_cell.angle_beta   90.00
_cell.angle_gamma   90.00
#
_symmetry.space_group_name_H-M   'P 1'
#
loop_
_entity.id
_entity.type
_entity.pdbx_description
1 polymer ?
#
loop_
_entity_poly.entity_id
_entity_poly.type
_entity_poly.pdbx_seq_one_letter_code
_entity_poly.pdbx_strand_id
1 'polypeptide(L)'
;MKITACFGALALLALLTEPLVAAQLQGEVRLDGKPLEGAPVVLWQTNGEAGADQLAASVTDAQGAFSFSQLEGAIENGLFYLTASQVDNEQLVLMAAIGPQLQEQVVLNELTTVATVFTHAQFMNGTDIRGNELGLLIAARNTPNLVDPTTGRWGSVVLDPLNTGENQTLARLNTLASLITSLARDADPDWQTRLFQLARPNQQDRSAPPTTIDVLAALAKQPWENADEAFKLFDEAYPAPGDGQPRPTPFLPYLDFPPRDFAMILAFAGGGIDAPARLAIDRWGNVWSGQIWMPGSLSSPGQGIGGGVAKMRPYGQAVSPAPTGWTADTLNGVDWGLAVTYDGLWAGALNGTIVKFNWAGEPVGTAADSNLGGELQVITGLSAAASEDVWLADGPGNQLVLFRNGDTRNGKIIVVDGLNWPHGIEVDDQDRVWVANAAGDTVIRFNASDPSATTAIKVPRAPRDLSLDSQGNIWVASALSAGTTLPDTPEDAPPLATFEALVSYLLEQQEPAQPQGQIYLIRPDASLVNEEGFAAAGALDVPWGLSVDGNDDVWVASLWNRSVVLLAGVQRAETSLTTALGEPLHSFQSGSIKNVSDVATDTAGNLWIANTWAGLNSLSDDDALTAPRRIWRGGGSIAVIYGIATPVHTPVVGQTRRP
;
A
#
# COMPACT_ATOMS: atom_id res chain seq x y z
N MET A 1 23.52 -68.03 -11.76
CA MET A 1 22.55 -68.85 -10.99
C MET A 1 22.32 -68.10 -9.68
N LYS A 2 21.25 -67.38 -9.40
CA LYS A 2 19.83 -67.50 -9.76
C LYS A 2 19.27 -66.18 -10.27
N ILE A 3 18.34 -66.33 -11.21
CA ILE A 3 17.44 -65.33 -11.78
C ILE A 3 16.24 -65.22 -10.83
N THR A 4 15.81 -64.00 -10.51
CA THR A 4 14.44 -63.75 -10.04
C THR A 4 13.85 -62.67 -10.93
N ALA A 5 12.82 -63.06 -11.68
CA ALA A 5 12.02 -62.23 -12.55
C ALA A 5 11.03 -61.39 -11.75
N CYS A 6 10.78 -60.16 -12.18
CA CYS A 6 9.51 -59.47 -11.93
C CYS A 6 8.87 -59.14 -13.27
N PHE A 7 7.65 -59.65 -13.45
CA PHE A 7 6.74 -59.37 -14.55
C PHE A 7 6.11 -57.98 -14.38
N GLY A 8 6.03 -57.25 -15.49
CA GLY A 8 4.80 -56.60 -15.98
C GLY A 8 4.20 -55.43 -15.21
N ALA A 9 4.28 -54.24 -15.82
CA ALA A 9 3.11 -53.41 -16.12
C ALA A 9 3.50 -52.33 -17.16
N LEU A 10 3.15 -52.56 -18.43
CA LEU A 10 3.00 -51.46 -19.38
C LEU A 10 1.72 -50.70 -19.00
N ALA A 11 1.86 -49.53 -18.37
CA ALA A 11 0.77 -48.58 -18.29
C ALA A 11 0.81 -47.72 -19.56
N LEU A 12 -0.14 -47.96 -20.47
CA LEU A 12 -0.50 -47.01 -21.52
C LEU A 12 -0.96 -45.73 -20.82
N LEU A 13 -0.17 -44.65 -20.85
CA LEU A 13 -0.71 -43.31 -20.63
C LEU A 13 -1.56 -42.97 -21.87
N ALA A 14 -2.84 -43.29 -21.80
CA ALA A 14 -3.82 -42.58 -22.61
C ALA A 14 -3.82 -41.13 -22.11
N LEU A 15 -3.25 -40.21 -22.89
CA LEU A 15 -3.53 -38.79 -22.80
C LEU A 15 -5.03 -38.62 -23.07
N LEU A 16 -5.85 -38.72 -22.01
CA LEU A 16 -7.18 -38.14 -22.02
C LEU A 16 -6.97 -36.64 -22.05
N THR A 17 -6.96 -36.06 -23.25
CA THR A 17 -7.37 -34.67 -23.41
C THR A 17 -8.82 -34.62 -22.98
N GLU A 18 -9.07 -34.28 -21.71
CA GLU A 18 -10.42 -33.91 -21.33
C GLU A 18 -10.83 -32.73 -22.22
N PRO A 19 -12.00 -32.77 -22.87
CA PRO A 19 -12.49 -31.60 -23.58
C PRO A 19 -12.61 -30.48 -22.53
N LEU A 20 -12.00 -29.32 -22.83
CA LEU A 20 -12.25 -28.09 -22.08
C LEU A 20 -13.77 -27.99 -21.94
N VAL A 21 -14.29 -28.05 -20.72
CA VAL A 21 -15.69 -27.68 -20.47
C VAL A 21 -15.81 -26.27 -21.03
N ALA A 22 -16.66 -26.08 -22.05
CA ALA A 22 -16.92 -24.77 -22.61
C ALA A 22 -17.38 -23.87 -21.45
N ALA A 23 -16.51 -22.97 -20.99
CA ALA A 23 -16.82 -22.10 -19.87
C ALA A 23 -18.08 -21.31 -20.23
N GLN A 24 -19.08 -21.39 -19.35
CA GLN A 24 -20.30 -20.60 -19.43
C GLN A 24 -20.22 -19.50 -18.40
N LEU A 25 -20.63 -18.30 -18.79
CA LEU A 25 -20.75 -17.14 -17.92
C LEU A 25 -22.17 -16.62 -18.05
N GLN A 26 -22.86 -16.50 -16.92
CA GLN A 26 -24.18 -15.90 -16.85
C GLN A 26 -24.12 -14.66 -15.97
N GLY A 27 -25.09 -13.78 -16.11
CA GLY A 27 -25.11 -12.58 -15.31
C GLY A 27 -26.36 -11.77 -15.45
N GLU A 28 -26.43 -10.69 -14.69
CA GLU A 28 -27.48 -9.69 -14.77
C GLU A 28 -26.89 -8.27 -14.77
N VAL A 29 -27.53 -7.36 -15.50
CA VAL A 29 -27.25 -5.93 -15.43
C VAL A 29 -28.40 -5.26 -14.70
N ARG A 30 -28.08 -4.53 -13.63
CA ARG A 30 -29.05 -3.80 -12.81
C ARG A 30 -28.66 -2.34 -12.71
N LEU A 31 -29.67 -1.48 -12.73
CA LEU A 31 -29.52 -0.03 -12.59
C LEU A 31 -30.71 0.50 -11.79
N ASP A 32 -30.47 1.35 -10.78
CA ASP A 32 -31.47 1.82 -9.84
C ASP A 32 -32.22 0.66 -9.14
N GLY A 33 -31.50 -0.42 -8.85
CA GLY A 33 -32.06 -1.64 -8.26
C GLY A 33 -33.05 -2.40 -9.16
N LYS A 34 -33.17 -2.04 -10.44
CA LYS A 34 -34.06 -2.66 -11.43
C LYS A 34 -33.25 -3.36 -12.53
N PRO A 35 -33.79 -4.41 -13.16
CA PRO A 35 -33.21 -4.97 -14.37
C PRO A 35 -33.07 -3.93 -15.49
N LEU A 36 -31.93 -3.95 -16.19
CA LEU A 36 -31.70 -3.12 -17.37
C LEU A 36 -31.91 -3.97 -18.62
N GLU A 37 -33.04 -3.78 -19.32
CA GLU A 37 -33.37 -4.49 -20.56
C GLU A 37 -32.66 -3.88 -21.78
N GLY A 38 -32.24 -4.73 -22.72
CA GLY A 38 -31.69 -4.29 -24.01
C GLY A 38 -30.27 -3.74 -23.96
N ALA A 39 -29.60 -3.76 -22.81
CA ALA A 39 -28.24 -3.27 -22.64
C ALA A 39 -27.23 -4.16 -23.40
N PRO A 40 -26.38 -3.59 -24.28
CA PRO A 40 -25.25 -4.31 -24.84
C PRO A 40 -24.26 -4.67 -23.73
N VAL A 41 -23.92 -5.95 -23.63
CA VAL A 41 -22.94 -6.48 -22.67
C VAL A 41 -21.77 -7.08 -23.42
N VAL A 42 -20.55 -6.72 -23.04
CA VAL A 42 -19.33 -7.23 -23.67
C VAL A 42 -18.44 -7.86 -22.60
N LEU A 43 -17.98 -9.09 -22.88
CA LEU A 43 -16.96 -9.79 -22.11
C LEU A 43 -15.60 -9.51 -22.74
N TRP A 44 -14.70 -8.98 -21.93
CA TRP A 44 -13.34 -8.65 -22.29
C TRP A 44 -12.35 -9.58 -21.58
N GLN A 45 -11.19 -9.77 -22.20
CA GLN A 45 -10.04 -10.40 -21.58
C GLN A 45 -8.80 -9.56 -21.85
N THR A 46 -8.04 -9.27 -20.80
CA THR A 46 -6.72 -8.62 -20.91
C THR A 46 -5.63 -9.56 -20.43
N ASN A 47 -4.47 -9.47 -21.05
CA ASN A 47 -3.27 -10.25 -20.73
C ASN A 47 -2.05 -9.37 -20.44
N GLY A 48 -2.23 -8.06 -20.32
CA GLY A 48 -1.14 -7.17 -20.03
C GLY A 48 -1.24 -5.84 -20.78
N GLU A 49 -0.14 -5.43 -21.42
CA GLU A 49 0.01 -4.10 -22.01
C GLU A 49 -0.72 -3.91 -23.35
N ALA A 50 -1.04 -5.01 -24.06
CA ALA A 50 -1.56 -4.97 -25.42
C ALA A 50 -3.00 -4.43 -25.54
N GLY A 51 -3.67 -4.15 -24.41
CA GLY A 51 -5.09 -3.84 -24.38
C GLY A 51 -5.96 -5.08 -24.20
N ALA A 52 -7.25 -4.87 -23.94
CA ALA A 52 -8.20 -5.96 -23.80
C ALA A 52 -8.81 -6.40 -25.14
N ASP A 53 -8.90 -7.71 -25.33
CA ASP A 53 -9.60 -8.34 -26.45
C ASP A 53 -11.06 -8.60 -26.09
N GLN A 54 -11.97 -8.32 -27.02
CA GLN A 54 -13.37 -8.71 -26.90
C GLN A 54 -13.50 -10.22 -27.15
N LEU A 55 -13.97 -10.97 -26.14
CA LEU A 55 -14.21 -12.40 -26.27
C LEU A 55 -15.64 -12.70 -26.74
N ALA A 56 -16.63 -11.99 -26.19
CA ALA A 56 -18.03 -12.24 -26.50
C ALA A 56 -18.88 -10.98 -26.27
N ALA A 57 -20.03 -10.92 -26.94
CA ALA A 57 -21.03 -9.88 -26.73
C ALA A 57 -22.44 -10.47 -26.70
N SER A 58 -23.31 -9.87 -25.89
CA SER A 58 -24.70 -10.25 -25.70
C SER A 58 -25.54 -8.98 -25.49
N VAL A 59 -26.85 -9.14 -25.43
CA VAL A 59 -27.79 -8.10 -25.02
C VAL A 59 -28.62 -8.64 -23.87
N THR A 60 -28.95 -7.81 -22.89
CA THR A 60 -29.80 -8.24 -21.77
C THR A 60 -31.26 -8.41 -22.16
N ASP A 61 -31.92 -9.40 -21.55
CA ASP A 61 -33.37 -9.61 -21.68
C ASP A 61 -34.19 -8.69 -20.75
N ALA A 62 -35.52 -8.89 -20.71
CA ALA A 62 -36.43 -8.12 -19.85
C ALA A 62 -36.22 -8.34 -18.34
N GLN A 63 -35.43 -9.34 -17.95
CA GLN A 63 -34.99 -9.60 -16.58
C GLN A 63 -33.58 -9.06 -16.33
N GLY A 64 -32.99 -8.36 -17.31
CA GLY A 64 -31.63 -7.83 -17.24
C GLY A 64 -30.59 -8.92 -17.39
N ALA A 65 -30.99 -10.15 -17.70
CA ALA A 65 -30.10 -11.30 -17.73
C ALA A 65 -29.37 -11.41 -19.07
N PHE A 66 -28.13 -11.90 -19.02
CA PHE A 66 -27.32 -12.24 -20.19
C PHE A 66 -26.61 -13.58 -19.97
N SER A 67 -26.17 -14.20 -21.07
CA SER A 67 -25.35 -15.41 -20.99
C SER A 67 -24.36 -15.48 -22.15
N PHE A 68 -23.19 -16.02 -21.87
CA PHE A 68 -22.19 -16.39 -22.86
C PHE A 68 -21.98 -17.89 -22.81
N SER A 69 -21.95 -18.51 -23.98
CA SER A 69 -21.66 -19.92 -24.14
C SER A 69 -20.57 -20.09 -25.19
N GLN A 70 -19.75 -21.13 -25.03
CA GLN A 70 -18.65 -21.43 -25.97
C GLN A 70 -17.66 -20.26 -26.11
N LEU A 71 -17.04 -19.86 -25.00
CA LEU A 71 -15.99 -18.85 -24.96
C LEU A 71 -14.69 -19.35 -25.62
N GLU A 72 -14.73 -19.54 -26.94
CA GLU A 72 -13.58 -19.88 -27.76
C GLU A 72 -12.58 -18.73 -27.75
N GLY A 73 -11.28 -19.04 -27.59
CA GLY A 73 -10.22 -18.03 -27.57
C GLY A 73 -9.90 -17.45 -26.19
N ALA A 74 -10.66 -17.79 -25.14
CA ALA A 74 -10.26 -17.46 -23.77
C ALA A 74 -8.92 -18.13 -23.44
N ILE A 75 -7.89 -17.33 -23.16
CA ILE A 75 -6.57 -17.84 -22.78
C ILE A 75 -6.52 -18.18 -21.28
N GLU A 76 -5.70 -19.17 -20.90
CA GLU A 76 -5.41 -19.46 -19.50
C GLU A 76 -4.71 -18.25 -18.85
N ASN A 77 -5.10 -17.93 -17.61
CA ASN A 77 -4.58 -16.82 -16.79
C ASN A 77 -4.87 -15.39 -17.28
N GLY A 78 -5.66 -15.18 -18.34
CA GLY A 78 -6.12 -13.83 -18.68
C GLY A 78 -7.14 -13.30 -17.67
N LEU A 79 -7.21 -11.97 -17.53
CA LEU A 79 -8.10 -11.30 -16.59
C LEU A 79 -9.38 -10.87 -17.29
N PHE A 80 -10.51 -11.33 -16.76
CA PHE A 80 -11.82 -11.11 -17.35
C PHE A 80 -12.55 -9.95 -16.68
N TYR A 81 -13.24 -9.16 -17.48
CA TYR A 81 -14.16 -8.13 -17.00
C TYR A 81 -15.31 -7.92 -18.00
N LEU A 82 -16.39 -7.33 -17.51
CA LEU A 82 -17.58 -7.03 -18.29
C LEU A 82 -17.83 -5.53 -18.35
N THR A 83 -18.36 -5.07 -19.48
CA THR A 83 -18.93 -3.72 -19.62
C THR A 83 -20.35 -3.82 -20.12
N ALA A 84 -21.23 -2.92 -19.63
CA ALA A 84 -22.58 -2.76 -20.17
C ALA A 84 -22.94 -1.28 -20.32
N SER A 85 -23.46 -0.89 -21.48
CA SER A 85 -23.90 0.49 -21.73
C SER A 85 -25.42 0.60 -21.65
N GLN A 86 -25.93 1.75 -21.18
CA GLN A 86 -27.36 2.03 -21.25
C GLN A 86 -27.78 2.32 -22.71
N VAL A 87 -28.93 1.78 -23.13
CA VAL A 87 -29.44 1.90 -24.51
C VAL A 87 -29.63 3.35 -24.94
N ASP A 88 -30.21 4.18 -24.09
CA ASP A 88 -30.55 5.57 -24.39
C ASP A 88 -29.44 6.57 -24.00
N ASN A 89 -28.36 6.09 -23.37
CA ASN A 89 -27.25 6.90 -22.90
C ASN A 89 -25.93 6.12 -22.94
N GLU A 90 -25.23 6.19 -24.08
CA GLU A 90 -23.95 5.50 -24.28
C GLU A 90 -22.83 6.00 -23.34
N GLN A 91 -22.99 7.18 -22.70
CA GLN A 91 -22.04 7.67 -21.70
C GLN A 91 -22.22 7.00 -20.33
N LEU A 92 -23.38 6.38 -20.06
CA LEU A 92 -23.60 5.56 -18.87
C LEU A 92 -23.12 4.14 -19.16
N VAL A 93 -21.92 3.84 -18.66
CA VAL A 93 -21.27 2.54 -18.77
C VAL A 93 -21.07 1.95 -17.38
N LEU A 94 -21.57 0.74 -17.18
CA LEU A 94 -21.36 -0.10 -16.01
C LEU A 94 -20.23 -1.08 -16.26
N MET A 95 -19.53 -1.48 -15.19
CA MET A 95 -18.38 -2.38 -15.27
C MET A 95 -18.34 -3.35 -14.08
N ALA A 96 -17.80 -4.55 -14.31
CA ALA A 96 -17.47 -5.51 -13.26
C ALA A 96 -16.20 -6.30 -13.61
N ALA A 97 -15.17 -6.20 -12.78
CA ALA A 97 -14.01 -7.10 -12.83
C ALA A 97 -14.37 -8.47 -12.23
N ILE A 98 -13.93 -9.53 -12.92
CA ILE A 98 -14.17 -10.92 -12.52
C ILE A 98 -12.89 -11.52 -11.94
N GLY A 99 -11.75 -11.24 -12.57
CA GLY A 99 -10.44 -11.79 -12.21
C GLY A 99 -9.99 -12.89 -13.17
N PRO A 100 -9.00 -13.71 -12.76
CA PRO A 100 -8.35 -14.68 -13.66
C PRO A 100 -9.16 -15.97 -13.86
N GLN A 101 -10.21 -16.17 -13.06
CA GLN A 101 -11.09 -17.33 -13.12
C GLN A 101 -12.49 -16.81 -13.47
N LEU A 102 -13.04 -17.31 -14.58
CA LEU A 102 -14.43 -17.02 -14.95
C LEU A 102 -15.36 -17.49 -13.83
N GLN A 103 -16.19 -16.58 -13.34
CA GLN A 103 -17.25 -16.89 -12.40
C GLN A 103 -18.46 -17.43 -13.17
N GLU A 104 -19.27 -18.27 -12.55
CA GLU A 104 -20.51 -18.76 -13.18
C GLU A 104 -21.56 -17.65 -13.31
N GLN A 105 -21.56 -16.72 -12.35
CA GLN A 105 -22.53 -15.63 -12.24
C GLN A 105 -21.81 -14.31 -11.94
N VAL A 106 -22.17 -13.24 -12.65
CA VAL A 106 -21.69 -11.87 -12.38
C VAL A 106 -22.84 -10.87 -12.44
N VAL A 107 -22.84 -9.89 -11.55
CA VAL A 107 -23.78 -8.76 -11.55
C VAL A 107 -23.04 -7.51 -11.98
N LEU A 108 -23.57 -6.77 -12.96
CA LEU A 108 -23.12 -5.40 -13.26
C LEU A 108 -24.12 -4.42 -12.66
N ASN A 109 -23.65 -3.56 -11.77
CA ASN A 109 -24.44 -2.47 -11.21
C ASN A 109 -23.57 -1.28 -10.81
N GLU A 110 -24.17 -0.28 -10.16
CA GLU A 110 -23.46 0.92 -9.72
C GLU A 110 -22.31 0.60 -8.75
N LEU A 111 -22.51 -0.34 -7.82
CA LEU A 111 -21.51 -0.72 -6.83
C LEU A 111 -20.31 -1.44 -7.47
N THR A 112 -20.55 -2.43 -8.34
CA THR A 112 -19.47 -3.15 -9.03
C THR A 112 -18.66 -2.23 -9.92
N THR A 113 -19.32 -1.22 -10.49
CA THR A 113 -18.68 -0.21 -11.35
C THR A 113 -17.71 0.63 -10.53
N VAL A 114 -18.14 1.20 -9.41
CA VAL A 114 -17.26 2.00 -8.53
C VAL A 114 -16.10 1.14 -8.01
N ALA A 115 -16.37 -0.06 -7.51
CA ALA A 115 -15.34 -0.94 -6.96
C ALA A 115 -14.30 -1.36 -8.01
N THR A 116 -14.73 -1.70 -9.22
CA THR A 116 -13.83 -2.07 -10.32
C THR A 116 -12.95 -0.90 -10.70
N VAL A 117 -13.54 0.29 -10.88
CA VAL A 117 -12.79 1.48 -11.30
C VAL A 117 -11.74 1.90 -10.29
N PHE A 118 -12.08 1.96 -9.00
CA PHE A 118 -11.14 2.36 -7.97
C PHE A 118 -9.98 1.38 -7.79
N THR A 119 -10.24 0.08 -7.93
CA THR A 119 -9.18 -0.94 -7.80
C THR A 119 -8.28 -1.05 -9.02
N HIS A 120 -8.77 -0.64 -10.21
CA HIS A 120 -8.02 -0.72 -11.47
C HIS A 120 -7.60 0.65 -12.01
N ALA A 121 -7.73 1.73 -11.24
CA ALA A 121 -7.62 3.10 -11.74
C ALA A 121 -6.35 3.34 -12.58
N GLN A 122 -5.21 2.83 -12.13
CA GLN A 122 -3.91 2.96 -12.80
C GLN A 122 -3.80 2.20 -14.13
N PHE A 123 -4.74 1.29 -14.41
CA PHE A 123 -4.78 0.44 -15.59
C PHE A 123 -5.88 0.84 -16.58
N MET A 124 -6.63 1.89 -16.28
CA MET A 124 -7.77 2.31 -17.11
C MET A 124 -7.37 3.35 -18.16
N ASN A 125 -7.75 3.05 -19.41
CA ASN A 125 -7.85 4.00 -20.52
C ASN A 125 -9.26 3.94 -21.11
N GLY A 126 -10.18 4.75 -20.56
CA GLY A 126 -11.60 4.56 -20.81
C GLY A 126 -12.07 3.21 -20.25
N THR A 127 -12.76 2.41 -21.06
CA THR A 127 -13.21 1.06 -20.70
C THR A 127 -12.16 -0.03 -20.93
N ASP A 128 -11.02 0.30 -21.52
CA ASP A 128 -9.94 -0.64 -21.79
C ASP A 128 -9.02 -0.75 -20.57
N ILE A 129 -8.89 -1.97 -20.05
CA ILE A 129 -8.02 -2.30 -18.91
C ILE A 129 -6.73 -2.92 -19.44
N ARG A 130 -5.60 -2.24 -19.21
CA ARG A 130 -4.26 -2.67 -19.66
C ARG A 130 -3.16 -2.26 -18.70
N GLY A 131 -2.08 -3.03 -18.67
CA GLY A 131 -0.90 -2.75 -17.84
C GLY A 131 -0.15 -4.02 -17.45
N ASN A 132 0.66 -3.97 -16.40
CA ASN A 132 1.44 -5.14 -16.00
C ASN A 132 0.54 -6.26 -15.44
N GLU A 133 0.86 -7.51 -15.77
CA GLU A 133 0.03 -8.69 -15.46
C GLU A 133 -0.24 -8.87 -13.96
N LEU A 134 0.80 -8.71 -13.13
CA LEU A 134 0.70 -8.92 -11.68
C LEU A 134 -0.19 -7.85 -11.03
N GLY A 135 -0.03 -6.59 -11.42
CA GLY A 135 -0.80 -5.46 -10.94
C GLY A 135 -2.28 -5.59 -11.29
N LEU A 136 -2.57 -5.98 -12.53
CA LEU A 136 -3.95 -6.26 -12.97
C LEU A 136 -4.57 -7.41 -12.15
N LEU A 137 -3.80 -8.47 -11.87
CA LEU A 137 -4.28 -9.60 -11.05
C LEU A 137 -4.58 -9.16 -9.61
N ILE A 138 -3.73 -8.32 -9.03
CA ILE A 138 -3.89 -7.78 -7.69
C ILE A 138 -5.11 -6.84 -7.63
N ALA A 139 -5.27 -5.95 -8.62
CA ALA A 139 -6.43 -5.07 -8.74
C ALA A 139 -7.74 -5.86 -8.76
N ALA A 140 -7.83 -6.89 -9.61
CA ALA A 140 -9.01 -7.75 -9.69
C ALA A 140 -9.30 -8.51 -8.39
N ARG A 141 -8.25 -8.94 -7.67
CA ARG A 141 -8.41 -9.61 -6.36
C ARG A 141 -8.76 -8.67 -5.22
N ASN A 142 -8.54 -7.36 -5.38
CA ASN A 142 -8.97 -6.35 -4.41
C ASN A 142 -10.43 -5.93 -4.59
N THR A 143 -11.01 -6.06 -5.79
CA THR A 143 -12.42 -5.67 -6.05
C THR A 143 -13.42 -6.31 -5.05
N PRO A 144 -13.34 -7.62 -4.74
CA PRO A 144 -14.23 -8.26 -3.77
C PRO A 144 -14.14 -7.72 -2.34
N ASN A 145 -13.08 -6.99 -1.96
CA ASN A 145 -13.01 -6.33 -0.65
C ASN A 145 -14.02 -5.19 -0.55
N LEU A 146 -14.36 -4.54 -1.67
CA LEU A 146 -15.36 -3.47 -1.74
C LEU A 146 -16.73 -4.01 -2.15
N VAL A 147 -16.80 -4.82 -3.21
CA VAL A 147 -18.06 -5.33 -3.77
C VAL A 147 -17.83 -6.72 -4.34
N ASP A 148 -18.67 -7.68 -3.93
CA ASP A 148 -18.68 -9.02 -4.47
C ASP A 148 -19.31 -9.03 -5.88
N PRO A 149 -18.54 -9.33 -6.95
CA PRO A 149 -19.04 -9.30 -8.32
C PRO A 149 -20.07 -10.39 -8.60
N THR A 150 -20.12 -11.48 -7.84
CA THR A 150 -21.11 -12.55 -8.03
C THR A 150 -22.51 -12.10 -7.58
N THR A 151 -22.58 -11.28 -6.53
CA THR A 151 -23.86 -10.82 -5.95
C THR A 151 -24.20 -9.37 -6.27
N GLY A 152 -23.22 -8.58 -6.72
CA GLY A 152 -23.35 -7.13 -6.90
C GLY A 152 -23.57 -6.37 -5.60
N ARG A 153 -23.24 -6.97 -4.45
CA ARG A 153 -23.44 -6.40 -3.12
C ARG A 153 -22.08 -6.11 -2.45
N TRP A 154 -22.11 -5.33 -1.38
CA TRP A 154 -20.89 -5.00 -0.63
C TRP A 154 -20.08 -6.23 -0.24
N GLY A 155 -18.76 -6.10 -0.40
CA GLY A 155 -17.79 -7.10 0.02
C GLY A 155 -17.77 -7.28 1.54
N SER A 156 -17.31 -8.44 2.00
CA SER A 156 -17.27 -8.72 3.44
C SER A 156 -16.27 -7.84 4.20
N VAL A 157 -15.19 -7.39 3.55
CA VAL A 157 -14.16 -6.55 4.17
C VAL A 157 -14.66 -5.14 4.42
N VAL A 158 -15.26 -4.48 3.42
CA VAL A 158 -15.82 -3.13 3.62
C VAL A 158 -16.96 -3.11 4.64
N LEU A 159 -17.61 -4.25 4.90
CA LEU A 159 -18.65 -4.42 5.92
C LEU A 159 -18.11 -4.87 7.30
N ASP A 160 -16.84 -5.21 7.42
CA ASP A 160 -16.32 -5.71 8.69
C ASP A 160 -16.25 -4.57 9.75
N PRO A 161 -16.23 -4.90 11.05
CA PRO A 161 -16.16 -3.89 12.11
C PRO A 161 -14.87 -3.06 12.11
N LEU A 162 -13.77 -3.59 11.54
CA LEU A 162 -12.49 -2.87 11.43
C LEU A 162 -12.56 -1.74 10.40
N ASN A 163 -13.50 -1.83 9.45
CA ASN A 163 -13.70 -0.84 8.41
C ASN A 163 -14.95 0.01 8.66
N THR A 164 -16.11 -0.60 8.88
CA THR A 164 -17.38 0.12 9.11
C THR A 164 -17.39 0.98 10.36
N GLY A 165 -16.60 0.62 11.38
CA GLY A 165 -16.46 1.38 12.62
C GLY A 165 -15.37 2.46 12.59
N GLU A 166 -14.47 2.43 11.61
CA GLU A 166 -13.22 3.21 11.64
C GLU A 166 -13.02 4.09 10.40
N ASN A 167 -13.72 3.87 9.28
CA ASN A 167 -13.55 4.69 8.08
C ASN A 167 -14.85 4.92 7.31
N GLN A 168 -14.78 5.83 6.34
CA GLN A 168 -15.92 6.24 5.51
C GLN A 168 -15.95 5.56 4.12
N THR A 169 -15.17 4.50 3.89
CA THR A 169 -15.05 3.87 2.55
C THR A 169 -16.40 3.34 2.05
N LEU A 170 -17.20 2.71 2.92
CA LEU A 170 -18.55 2.27 2.58
C LEU A 170 -19.45 3.44 2.15
N ALA A 171 -19.38 4.56 2.88
CA ALA A 171 -20.17 5.75 2.57
C ALA A 171 -19.72 6.42 1.27
N ARG A 172 -18.39 6.51 1.02
CA ARG A 172 -17.81 7.00 -0.23
C ARG A 172 -18.27 6.17 -1.43
N LEU A 173 -18.15 4.84 -1.34
CA LEU A 173 -18.60 3.89 -2.36
C LEU A 173 -20.08 4.11 -2.71
N ASN A 174 -20.93 4.19 -1.70
CA ASN A 174 -22.38 4.34 -1.86
C ASN A 174 -22.78 5.73 -2.39
N THR A 175 -22.09 6.79 -1.98
CA THR A 175 -22.29 8.15 -2.52
C THR A 175 -21.98 8.18 -4.01
N LEU A 176 -20.86 7.59 -4.44
CA LEU A 176 -20.51 7.52 -5.86
C LEU A 176 -21.46 6.62 -6.65
N ALA A 177 -21.87 5.48 -6.10
CA ALA A 177 -22.87 4.62 -6.74
C ALA A 177 -24.22 5.33 -6.92
N SER A 178 -24.62 6.17 -5.96
CA SER A 178 -25.84 6.98 -6.05
C SER A 178 -25.75 8.05 -7.16
N LEU A 179 -24.56 8.60 -7.45
CA LEU A 179 -24.36 9.50 -8.59
C LEU A 179 -24.63 8.79 -9.92
N ILE A 180 -24.20 7.53 -10.07
CA ILE A 180 -24.48 6.69 -11.24
C ILE A 180 -25.99 6.47 -11.37
N THR A 181 -26.67 6.12 -10.27
CA THR A 181 -28.13 5.98 -10.24
C THR A 181 -28.84 7.29 -10.66
N SER A 182 -28.31 8.46 -10.28
CA SER A 182 -28.89 9.75 -10.66
C SER A 182 -28.83 9.99 -12.16
N LEU A 183 -27.70 9.66 -12.79
CA LEU A 183 -27.53 9.77 -14.24
C LEU A 183 -28.56 8.91 -15.00
N ALA A 184 -28.95 7.76 -14.45
CA ALA A 184 -29.94 6.85 -15.05
C ALA A 184 -31.39 7.36 -15.01
N ARG A 185 -31.72 8.33 -14.16
CA ARG A 185 -33.10 8.80 -13.90
C ARG A 185 -33.47 10.06 -14.70
N ASP A 186 -32.90 10.25 -15.90
CA ASP A 186 -33.02 11.47 -16.70
C ASP A 186 -32.58 12.74 -15.94
N ALA A 187 -31.33 12.73 -15.44
CA ALA A 187 -30.75 13.89 -14.78
C ALA A 187 -30.79 15.14 -15.67
N ASP A 188 -30.92 16.31 -15.06
CA ASP A 188 -30.89 17.60 -15.76
C ASP A 188 -29.63 17.76 -16.65
N PRO A 189 -29.72 18.27 -17.89
CA PRO A 189 -28.58 18.37 -18.81
C PRO A 189 -27.38 19.17 -18.27
N ASP A 190 -27.62 20.20 -17.44
CA ASP A 190 -26.54 20.96 -16.79
C ASP A 190 -25.85 20.11 -15.72
N TRP A 191 -26.64 19.39 -14.91
CA TRP A 191 -26.11 18.44 -13.93
C TRP A 191 -25.24 17.36 -14.60
N GLN A 192 -25.70 16.78 -15.72
CA GLN A 192 -24.93 15.79 -16.47
C GLN A 192 -23.62 16.38 -17.01
N THR A 193 -23.69 17.60 -17.55
CA THR A 193 -22.51 18.31 -18.05
C THR A 193 -21.48 18.52 -16.95
N ARG A 194 -21.90 18.94 -15.75
CA ARG A 194 -21.02 19.12 -14.59
C ARG A 194 -20.44 17.79 -14.09
N LEU A 195 -21.24 16.71 -14.06
CA LEU A 195 -20.74 15.37 -13.73
C LEU A 195 -19.62 14.94 -14.67
N PHE A 196 -19.82 15.07 -15.98
CA PHE A 196 -18.82 14.67 -16.97
C PHE A 196 -17.60 15.62 -17.05
N GLN A 197 -17.71 16.84 -16.53
CA GLN A 197 -16.57 17.74 -16.35
C GLN A 197 -15.61 17.24 -15.26
N LEU A 198 -16.07 16.44 -14.29
CA LEU A 198 -15.20 15.84 -13.26
C LEU A 198 -14.13 14.91 -13.85
N ALA A 199 -14.35 14.36 -15.05
CA ALA A 199 -13.36 13.57 -15.78
C ALA A 199 -12.15 14.39 -16.27
N ARG A 200 -12.14 15.71 -16.09
CA ARG A 200 -11.16 16.64 -16.68
C ARG A 200 -10.29 17.40 -15.68
N PRO A 201 -9.28 16.78 -15.07
CA PRO A 201 -8.12 17.56 -14.62
C PRO A 201 -7.00 17.58 -15.69
N ASN A 202 -6.81 16.50 -16.49
CA ASN A 202 -5.53 16.31 -17.23
C ASN A 202 -5.62 15.83 -18.69
N GLN A 203 -6.78 15.68 -19.32
CA GLN A 203 -6.86 15.14 -20.69
C GLN A 203 -7.47 16.12 -21.68
N GLN A 204 -6.61 16.90 -22.34
CA GLN A 204 -6.98 17.77 -23.46
C GLN A 204 -7.22 16.99 -24.78
N ASP A 205 -6.87 15.70 -24.85
CA ASP A 205 -6.72 14.97 -26.11
C ASP A 205 -7.73 13.81 -26.31
N ARG A 206 -8.93 13.92 -25.73
CA ARG A 206 -9.97 12.90 -25.92
C ARG A 206 -10.69 13.08 -27.26
N SER A 207 -10.67 12.03 -28.08
CA SER A 207 -11.43 11.95 -29.33
C SER A 207 -12.92 11.60 -29.14
N ALA A 208 -13.31 11.11 -27.96
CA ALA A 208 -14.68 10.70 -27.63
C ALA A 208 -15.21 11.39 -26.34
N PRO A 209 -16.54 11.56 -26.19
CA PRO A 209 -17.15 12.07 -24.97
C PRO A 209 -16.79 11.20 -23.75
N PRO A 210 -16.62 11.79 -22.55
CA PRO A 210 -16.35 11.04 -21.33
C PRO A 210 -17.55 10.18 -20.93
N THR A 211 -17.26 9.02 -20.35
CA THR A 211 -18.22 8.05 -19.80
C THR A 211 -18.22 8.09 -18.27
N THR A 212 -19.15 7.37 -17.63
CA THR A 212 -19.15 7.15 -16.18
C THR A 212 -17.83 6.57 -15.68
N ILE A 213 -17.19 5.68 -16.45
CA ILE A 213 -15.88 5.08 -16.11
C ILE A 213 -14.80 6.15 -16.00
N ASP A 214 -14.83 7.14 -16.90
CA ASP A 214 -13.83 8.21 -16.92
C ASP A 214 -13.95 9.17 -15.74
N VAL A 215 -15.18 9.49 -15.34
CA VAL A 215 -15.45 10.30 -14.14
C VAL A 215 -14.92 9.59 -12.90
N LEU A 216 -15.25 8.31 -12.74
CA LEU A 216 -14.80 7.50 -11.61
C LEU A 216 -13.28 7.31 -11.62
N ALA A 217 -12.65 7.10 -12.78
CA ALA A 217 -11.20 6.94 -12.89
C ALA A 217 -10.46 8.23 -12.53
N ALA A 218 -10.97 9.39 -12.91
CA ALA A 218 -10.42 10.67 -12.48
C ALA A 218 -10.52 10.85 -10.96
N LEU A 219 -11.69 10.55 -10.38
CA LEU A 219 -11.90 10.57 -8.93
C LEU A 219 -11.08 9.51 -8.18
N ALA A 220 -10.70 8.40 -8.82
CA ALA A 220 -9.84 7.40 -8.19
C ALA A 220 -8.36 7.80 -8.19
N LYS A 221 -7.86 8.37 -9.31
CA LYS A 221 -6.46 8.80 -9.45
C LYS A 221 -6.13 10.07 -8.67
N GLN A 222 -7.08 11.00 -8.59
CA GLN A 222 -6.93 12.29 -7.90
C GLN A 222 -8.18 12.59 -7.06
N PRO A 223 -8.43 11.81 -5.99
CA PRO A 223 -9.68 11.84 -5.24
C PRO A 223 -9.96 13.16 -4.51
N TRP A 224 -8.99 14.06 -4.41
CA TRP A 224 -9.10 15.37 -3.75
C TRP A 224 -9.51 16.51 -4.70
N GLU A 225 -9.11 16.49 -5.98
CA GLU A 225 -9.26 17.63 -6.91
C GLU A 225 -10.73 18.06 -7.12
N ASN A 226 -11.64 17.09 -7.15
CA ASN A 226 -13.05 17.28 -7.49
C ASN A 226 -14.02 16.80 -6.39
N ALA A 227 -13.52 16.61 -5.17
CA ALA A 227 -14.32 16.03 -4.08
C ALA A 227 -15.54 16.89 -3.72
N ASP A 228 -15.37 18.20 -3.62
CA ASP A 228 -16.46 19.13 -3.28
C ASP A 228 -17.56 19.16 -4.35
N GLU A 229 -17.20 19.26 -5.63
CA GLU A 229 -18.20 19.29 -6.71
C GLU A 229 -18.89 17.93 -6.88
N ALA A 230 -18.17 16.81 -6.75
CA ALA A 230 -18.76 15.48 -6.77
C ALA A 230 -19.79 15.29 -5.63
N PHE A 231 -19.45 15.75 -4.42
CA PHE A 231 -20.40 15.73 -3.30
C PHE A 231 -21.60 16.65 -3.54
N LYS A 232 -21.37 17.86 -4.06
CA LYS A 232 -22.43 18.82 -4.37
C LYS A 232 -23.41 18.25 -5.40
N LEU A 233 -22.94 17.56 -6.44
CA LEU A 233 -23.81 16.88 -7.40
C LEU A 233 -24.67 15.80 -6.72
N PHE A 234 -24.12 15.09 -5.72
CA PHE A 234 -24.87 14.13 -4.92
C PHE A 234 -25.92 14.83 -4.04
N ASP A 235 -25.56 15.94 -3.41
CA ASP A 235 -26.47 16.75 -2.59
C ASP A 235 -27.63 17.32 -3.41
N GLU A 236 -27.37 17.79 -4.64
CA GLU A 236 -28.38 18.26 -5.59
C GLU A 236 -29.32 17.13 -6.04
N ALA A 237 -28.77 15.94 -6.29
CA ALA A 237 -29.57 14.78 -6.74
C ALA A 237 -30.42 14.16 -5.62
N TYR A 238 -29.94 14.23 -4.37
CA TYR A 238 -30.60 13.65 -3.19
C TYR A 238 -30.62 14.64 -2.03
N PRO A 239 -31.36 15.76 -2.11
CA PRO A 239 -31.31 16.82 -1.10
C PRO A 239 -31.66 16.31 0.30
N ALA A 240 -30.91 16.78 1.30
CA ALA A 240 -31.19 16.47 2.71
C ALA A 240 -32.60 16.97 3.08
N PRO A 241 -33.46 16.11 3.65
CA PRO A 241 -34.76 16.56 4.11
C PRO A 241 -34.55 17.42 5.38
N GLY A 242 -35.19 18.59 5.41
CA GLY A 242 -35.02 19.58 6.50
C GLY A 242 -35.56 19.14 7.87
N ASP A 243 -36.08 17.91 7.99
CA ASP A 243 -36.64 17.30 9.19
C ASP A 243 -35.65 16.34 9.90
N GLY A 244 -34.43 16.20 9.37
CA GLY A 244 -33.38 15.33 9.93
C GLY A 244 -33.54 13.85 9.59
N GLN A 245 -34.47 13.48 8.70
CA GLN A 245 -34.54 12.12 8.17
C GLN A 245 -33.38 11.81 7.21
N PRO A 246 -33.05 10.53 6.99
CA PRO A 246 -32.12 10.16 5.93
C PRO A 246 -32.62 10.61 4.54
N ARG A 247 -31.68 10.99 3.67
CA ARG A 247 -31.93 11.24 2.25
C ARG A 247 -32.55 9.99 1.61
N PRO A 248 -33.48 10.12 0.65
CA PRO A 248 -34.06 8.99 -0.07
C PRO A 248 -33.09 8.48 -1.16
N THR A 249 -31.90 8.05 -0.77
CA THR A 249 -30.86 7.51 -1.65
C THR A 249 -31.05 6.00 -1.88
N PRO A 250 -30.55 5.46 -3.01
CA PRO A 250 -30.61 4.01 -3.28
C PRO A 250 -29.68 3.20 -2.37
N PHE A 251 -28.60 3.81 -1.85
CA PHE A 251 -27.59 3.13 -1.03
C PHE A 251 -27.39 3.83 0.33
N LEU A 252 -27.17 3.02 1.36
CA LEU A 252 -26.88 3.43 2.74
C LEU A 252 -25.70 2.62 3.30
N PRO A 253 -24.83 3.21 4.15
CA PRO A 253 -24.74 4.63 4.49
C PRO A 253 -24.21 5.47 3.31
N TYR A 254 -24.30 6.80 3.40
CA TYR A 254 -23.74 7.77 2.45
C TYR A 254 -23.00 8.89 3.20
N LEU A 255 -22.24 9.72 2.50
CA LEU A 255 -21.61 10.92 3.07
C LEU A 255 -22.64 12.03 3.31
N ASP A 256 -22.63 12.64 4.49
CA ASP A 256 -23.56 13.71 4.85
C ASP A 256 -22.99 15.13 4.63
N PHE A 257 -21.66 15.22 4.47
CA PHE A 257 -20.92 16.46 4.21
C PHE A 257 -19.81 16.17 3.18
N PRO A 258 -19.30 17.21 2.49
CA PRO A 258 -18.24 17.02 1.49
C PRO A 258 -17.01 16.38 2.12
N PRO A 259 -16.48 15.29 1.54
CA PRO A 259 -15.26 14.68 2.04
C PRO A 259 -14.04 15.45 1.55
N ARG A 260 -12.90 15.35 2.25
CA ARG A 260 -11.62 15.88 1.74
C ARG A 260 -11.14 15.19 0.46
N ASP A 261 -11.53 13.92 0.32
CA ASP A 261 -11.24 13.08 -0.82
C ASP A 261 -12.20 11.88 -0.88
N PHE A 262 -12.35 11.30 -2.07
CA PHE A 262 -13.08 10.05 -2.30
C PHE A 262 -12.22 8.78 -2.22
N ALA A 263 -11.04 8.83 -1.59
CA ALA A 263 -10.14 7.68 -1.56
C ALA A 263 -10.77 6.45 -0.87
N MET A 264 -10.57 5.27 -1.45
CA MET A 264 -11.05 4.01 -0.89
C MET A 264 -9.97 3.42 0.01
N ILE A 265 -10.19 3.48 1.32
CA ILE A 265 -9.21 3.12 2.34
C ILE A 265 -9.74 1.97 3.18
N LEU A 266 -9.07 0.82 3.15
CA LEU A 266 -9.42 -0.32 4.01
C LEU A 266 -8.28 -0.64 4.98
N ALA A 267 -8.63 -1.18 6.14
CA ALA A 267 -7.69 -1.73 7.10
C ALA A 267 -7.83 -3.24 7.18
N PHE A 268 -6.70 -3.92 7.33
CA PHE A 268 -6.58 -5.36 7.49
C PHE A 268 -5.82 -5.70 8.76
N ALA A 269 -6.19 -6.81 9.40
CA ALA A 269 -5.59 -7.31 10.63
C ALA A 269 -5.38 -8.83 10.56
N GLY A 270 -4.81 -9.40 11.63
CA GLY A 270 -4.55 -10.84 11.74
C GLY A 270 -3.12 -11.22 11.40
N GLY A 271 -2.82 -12.52 11.41
CA GLY A 271 -1.48 -13.05 11.14
C GLY A 271 -0.37 -12.56 12.08
N GLY A 272 -0.75 -12.10 13.27
CA GLY A 272 0.16 -11.58 14.29
C GLY A 272 0.46 -10.08 14.21
N ILE A 273 -0.27 -9.33 13.39
CA ILE A 273 -0.08 -7.88 13.29
C ILE A 273 -0.44 -7.17 14.58
N ASP A 274 0.54 -6.48 15.14
CA ASP A 274 0.43 -5.55 16.25
C ASP A 274 1.68 -4.66 16.27
N ALA A 275 1.47 -3.36 16.13
CA ALA A 275 2.54 -2.40 15.85
C ALA A 275 3.42 -2.80 14.65
N PRO A 276 2.82 -2.92 13.44
CA PRO A 276 3.59 -3.08 12.21
C PRO A 276 4.50 -1.87 12.03
N ALA A 277 5.78 -2.12 11.75
CA ALA A 277 6.79 -1.10 11.49
C ALA A 277 7.06 -1.00 9.98
N ARG A 278 8.30 -1.23 9.53
CA ARG A 278 8.66 -1.17 8.10
C ARG A 278 7.83 -2.16 7.27
N LEU A 279 7.42 -1.71 6.08
CA LEU A 279 6.72 -2.50 5.08
C LEU A 279 7.70 -2.95 4.00
N ALA A 280 7.55 -4.18 3.52
CA ALA A 280 8.27 -4.66 2.34
C ALA A 280 7.33 -5.51 1.47
N ILE A 281 7.44 -5.36 0.15
CA ILE A 281 6.54 -6.04 -0.79
C ILE A 281 7.36 -7.03 -1.62
N ASP A 282 6.92 -8.28 -1.67
CA ASP A 282 7.61 -9.32 -2.43
C ASP A 282 7.25 -9.36 -3.92
N ARG A 283 7.92 -10.24 -4.67
CA ARG A 283 7.75 -10.38 -6.13
C ARG A 283 6.37 -10.83 -6.59
N TRP A 284 5.50 -11.22 -5.66
CA TRP A 284 4.10 -11.56 -5.95
C TRP A 284 3.13 -10.52 -5.37
N GLY A 285 3.65 -9.39 -4.88
CA GLY A 285 2.88 -8.32 -4.27
C GLY A 285 2.45 -8.61 -2.82
N ASN A 286 2.94 -9.68 -2.17
CA ASN A 286 2.57 -9.90 -0.78
C ASN A 286 3.26 -8.85 0.10
N VAL A 287 2.53 -8.34 1.09
CA VAL A 287 3.02 -7.32 2.02
C VAL A 287 3.56 -8.01 3.25
N TRP A 288 4.76 -7.63 3.65
CA TRP A 288 5.45 -8.11 4.84
C TRP A 288 5.69 -6.96 5.79
N SER A 289 5.63 -7.23 7.09
CA SER A 289 5.96 -6.24 8.11
C SER A 289 6.51 -6.88 9.37
N GLY A 290 7.53 -6.26 9.96
CA GLY A 290 7.97 -6.56 11.31
C GLY A 290 6.96 -6.08 12.34
N GLN A 291 6.74 -6.86 13.40
CA GLN A 291 5.83 -6.51 14.48
C GLN A 291 6.63 -6.18 15.73
N ILE A 292 6.51 -4.95 16.23
CA ILE A 292 7.21 -4.51 17.44
C ILE A 292 6.71 -5.31 18.65
N TRP A 293 5.40 -5.61 18.70
CA TRP A 293 4.76 -6.31 19.81
C TRP A 293 3.98 -7.53 19.36
N MET A 294 3.71 -8.43 20.30
CA MET A 294 2.80 -9.54 20.10
C MET A 294 1.39 -9.13 20.54
N PRO A 295 0.36 -9.39 19.71
CA PRO A 295 -1.03 -9.16 20.06
C PRO A 295 -1.39 -9.70 21.45
N GLY A 296 -1.93 -8.83 22.31
CA GLY A 296 -2.41 -9.20 23.65
C GLY A 296 -1.33 -9.38 24.73
N SER A 297 -0.06 -9.11 24.42
CA SER A 297 1.07 -9.40 25.31
C SER A 297 1.29 -8.43 26.49
N LEU A 298 0.47 -7.37 26.63
CA LEU A 298 0.68 -6.28 27.60
C LEU A 298 2.09 -5.66 27.55
N SER A 299 2.80 -5.80 26.42
CA SER A 299 4.18 -5.33 26.22
C SER A 299 4.31 -3.81 26.44
N SER A 300 5.49 -3.37 26.84
CA SER A 300 5.88 -1.96 26.94
C SER A 300 7.33 -1.75 26.51
N PRO A 301 7.76 -0.51 26.23
CA PRO A 301 9.15 -0.20 25.85
C PRO A 301 10.24 -0.82 26.75
N GLY A 302 10.00 -0.92 28.07
CA GLY A 302 10.92 -1.54 29.02
C GLY A 302 10.62 -3.01 29.41
N GLN A 303 9.54 -3.63 28.91
CA GLN A 303 9.14 -5.01 29.22
C GLN A 303 8.53 -5.66 27.96
N GLY A 304 9.34 -6.42 27.21
CA GLY A 304 8.92 -6.97 25.92
C GLY A 304 8.61 -8.47 25.94
N ILE A 305 7.48 -8.84 25.35
CA ILE A 305 7.27 -10.19 24.78
C ILE A 305 7.50 -10.18 23.25
N GLY A 306 7.45 -8.98 22.62
CA GLY A 306 7.77 -8.67 21.21
C GLY A 306 6.95 -9.43 20.16
N GLY A 307 6.99 -9.01 18.89
CA GLY A 307 6.33 -9.68 17.77
C GLY A 307 7.29 -10.36 16.79
N GLY A 308 6.75 -11.21 15.90
CA GLY A 308 7.48 -11.79 14.79
C GLY A 308 7.34 -10.97 13.50
N VAL A 309 7.21 -11.66 12.38
CA VAL A 309 6.96 -11.06 11.06
C VAL A 309 5.57 -11.47 10.57
N ALA A 310 4.78 -10.49 10.15
CA ALA A 310 3.50 -10.73 9.51
C ALA A 310 3.60 -10.71 7.98
N LYS A 311 2.74 -11.48 7.31
CA LYS A 311 2.52 -11.38 5.86
C LYS A 311 1.06 -11.41 5.50
N MET A 312 0.72 -10.55 4.56
CA MET A 312 -0.56 -10.49 3.90
C MET A 312 -0.42 -10.78 2.42
N ARG A 313 -1.44 -11.43 1.85
CA ARG A 313 -1.64 -11.43 0.40
C ARG A 313 -1.81 -9.99 -0.11
N PRO A 314 -1.57 -9.74 -1.40
CA PRO A 314 -1.77 -8.42 -2.01
C PRO A 314 -3.21 -7.87 -1.94
N TYR A 315 -4.15 -8.70 -1.50
CA TYR A 315 -5.56 -8.37 -1.32
C TYR A 315 -5.98 -8.39 0.16
N GLY A 316 -5.02 -8.31 1.09
CA GLY A 316 -5.25 -8.06 2.52
C GLY A 316 -5.51 -9.29 3.38
N GLN A 317 -5.55 -10.49 2.80
CA GLN A 317 -5.67 -11.73 3.58
C GLN A 317 -4.36 -12.05 4.30
N ALA A 318 -4.36 -12.03 5.64
CA ALA A 318 -3.24 -12.50 6.45
C ALA A 318 -2.96 -13.99 6.23
N VAL A 319 -1.68 -14.35 6.09
CA VAL A 319 -1.23 -15.74 5.87
C VAL A 319 -0.18 -16.23 6.87
N SER A 320 0.44 -15.32 7.61
CA SER A 320 1.30 -15.68 8.74
C SER A 320 0.47 -16.24 9.91
N PRO A 321 1.08 -17.05 10.81
CA PRO A 321 0.40 -17.60 11.98
C PRO A 321 -0.06 -16.52 12.96
N ALA A 322 -1.25 -16.68 13.54
CA ALA A 322 -1.67 -15.89 14.70
C ALA A 322 -1.36 -16.65 16.01
N PRO A 323 -1.03 -15.94 17.12
CA PRO A 323 -0.91 -14.49 17.23
C PRO A 323 0.50 -13.97 16.96
N THR A 324 1.49 -14.81 16.68
CA THR A 324 2.91 -14.41 16.75
C THR A 324 3.49 -13.87 15.44
N GLY A 325 2.82 -14.08 14.31
CA GLY A 325 3.46 -14.05 13.01
C GLY A 325 4.45 -15.20 12.85
N TRP A 326 5.33 -15.11 11.86
CA TRP A 326 6.49 -15.99 11.74
C TRP A 326 7.59 -15.57 12.68
N THR A 327 8.20 -16.56 13.32
CA THR A 327 9.22 -16.39 14.36
C THR A 327 10.33 -17.42 14.13
N ALA A 328 11.50 -17.18 14.69
CA ALA A 328 12.57 -18.15 14.84
C ALA A 328 13.22 -17.98 16.21
N ASP A 329 13.52 -19.06 16.92
CA ASP A 329 14.08 -19.20 18.27
C ASP A 329 14.20 -17.93 19.14
N THR A 330 15.09 -16.99 18.80
CA THR A 330 15.39 -15.79 19.59
C THR A 330 14.81 -14.48 19.03
N LEU A 331 14.12 -14.49 17.90
CA LEU A 331 13.52 -13.30 17.29
C LEU A 331 12.48 -12.68 18.22
N ASN A 332 12.68 -11.42 18.62
CA ASN A 332 11.85 -10.75 19.60
C ASN A 332 11.66 -9.28 19.23
N GLY A 333 10.52 -8.97 18.59
CA GLY A 333 10.18 -7.63 18.12
C GLY A 333 10.98 -7.27 16.88
N VAL A 334 10.30 -7.05 15.75
CA VAL A 334 10.92 -6.57 14.52
C VAL A 334 10.36 -5.18 14.25
N ASP A 335 11.23 -4.18 14.28
CA ASP A 335 10.88 -2.79 14.01
C ASP A 335 11.29 -2.44 12.56
N TRP A 336 12.29 -1.57 12.37
CA TRP A 336 12.75 -1.12 11.05
C TRP A 336 13.72 -2.08 10.33
N GLY A 337 14.20 -3.12 10.99
CA GLY A 337 15.09 -4.13 10.42
C GLY A 337 14.40 -5.11 9.47
N LEU A 338 13.83 -4.65 8.36
CA LEU A 338 13.11 -5.51 7.41
C LEU A 338 13.45 -5.16 5.95
N ALA A 339 13.78 -6.16 5.13
CA ALA A 339 13.75 -6.01 3.68
C ALA A 339 13.51 -7.33 2.95
N VAL A 340 12.95 -7.22 1.76
CA VAL A 340 12.78 -8.34 0.84
C VAL A 340 13.99 -8.45 -0.08
N THR A 341 14.43 -9.69 -0.31
CA THR A 341 15.41 -10.10 -1.32
C THR A 341 14.71 -10.98 -2.37
N TYR A 342 15.37 -11.29 -3.49
CA TYR A 342 14.76 -12.11 -4.55
C TYR A 342 14.37 -13.54 -4.13
N ASP A 343 14.98 -14.07 -3.06
CA ASP A 343 14.79 -15.44 -2.60
C ASP A 343 14.17 -15.55 -1.18
N GLY A 344 13.88 -14.44 -0.51
CA GLY A 344 13.21 -14.44 0.79
C GLY A 344 13.14 -13.07 1.45
N LEU A 345 12.77 -13.08 2.73
CA LEU A 345 12.68 -11.90 3.57
C LEU A 345 13.79 -11.94 4.63
N TRP A 346 14.45 -10.81 4.88
CA TRP A 346 15.33 -10.63 6.01
C TRP A 346 14.65 -9.80 7.10
N ALA A 347 14.83 -10.24 8.34
CA ALA A 347 14.33 -9.58 9.54
C ALA A 347 15.46 -9.47 10.57
N GLY A 348 15.62 -8.29 11.15
CA GLY A 348 16.47 -7.99 12.28
C GLY A 348 15.63 -7.45 13.43
N ALA A 349 15.88 -7.95 14.64
CA ALA A 349 15.05 -7.69 15.80
C ALA A 349 15.62 -6.64 16.75
N LEU A 350 14.77 -6.22 17.69
CA LEU A 350 15.06 -5.34 18.82
C LEU A 350 16.03 -5.94 19.84
N ASN A 351 16.46 -7.19 19.66
CA ASN A 351 17.47 -7.83 20.48
C ASN A 351 18.72 -8.26 19.68
N GLY A 352 18.90 -7.69 18.48
CA GLY A 352 20.04 -7.97 17.60
C GLY A 352 19.92 -9.26 16.79
N THR A 353 18.90 -10.10 17.04
CA THR A 353 18.71 -11.35 16.28
C THR A 353 18.42 -11.04 14.81
N ILE A 354 19.14 -11.71 13.90
CA ILE A 354 18.92 -11.66 12.46
C ILE A 354 18.39 -13.01 11.97
N VAL A 355 17.34 -12.98 11.14
CA VAL A 355 16.72 -14.17 10.55
C VAL A 355 16.37 -13.89 9.08
N LYS A 356 16.67 -14.86 8.21
CA LYS A 356 16.10 -14.91 6.86
C LYS A 356 14.94 -15.89 6.85
N PHE A 357 13.81 -15.52 6.28
CA PHE A 357 12.66 -16.38 6.04
C PHE A 357 12.52 -16.69 4.55
N ASN A 358 12.18 -17.93 4.21
CA ASN A 358 11.70 -18.25 2.87
C ASN A 358 10.27 -17.71 2.68
N TRP A 359 9.73 -17.85 1.49
CA TRP A 359 8.40 -17.34 1.16
C TRP A 359 7.23 -18.03 1.87
N ALA A 360 7.47 -19.22 2.44
CA ALA A 360 6.54 -19.95 3.29
C ALA A 360 6.64 -19.54 4.77
N GLY A 361 7.59 -18.65 5.11
CA GLY A 361 7.82 -18.17 6.47
C GLY A 361 8.65 -19.12 7.33
N GLU A 362 9.36 -20.05 6.72
CA GLU A 362 10.30 -20.92 7.44
C GLU A 362 11.68 -20.24 7.50
N PRO A 363 12.36 -20.25 8.65
CA PRO A 363 13.71 -19.69 8.76
C PRO A 363 14.71 -20.45 7.88
N VAL A 364 15.51 -19.72 7.13
CA VAL A 364 16.51 -20.22 6.18
C VAL A 364 17.89 -20.08 6.78
N GLY A 365 18.55 -21.21 6.97
CA GLY A 365 19.89 -21.26 7.55
C GLY A 365 19.84 -20.77 8.99
N THR A 366 19.72 -21.69 9.95
CA THR A 366 20.01 -21.34 11.34
C THR A 366 21.48 -20.94 11.39
N ALA A 367 21.76 -19.65 11.54
CA ALA A 367 23.10 -19.23 11.92
C ALA A 367 23.43 -19.95 13.23
N ALA A 368 24.61 -20.56 13.32
CA ALA A 368 25.13 -20.98 14.61
C ALA A 368 25.25 -19.79 15.60
N ASP A 369 25.12 -18.57 15.07
CA ASP A 369 25.16 -17.31 15.77
C ASP A 369 24.35 -16.21 15.05
N SER A 370 23.04 -16.14 15.30
CA SER A 370 22.12 -15.15 14.68
C SER A 370 22.33 -13.72 15.19
N ASN A 371 23.23 -13.50 16.16
CA ASN A 371 23.56 -12.21 16.74
C ASN A 371 25.10 -11.94 16.75
N LEU A 372 25.85 -12.62 15.87
CA LEU A 372 27.31 -12.47 15.70
C LEU A 372 28.10 -12.43 17.03
N GLY A 373 27.76 -13.29 17.99
CA GLY A 373 28.46 -13.47 19.26
C GLY A 373 27.82 -12.70 20.40
N GLY A 374 26.64 -12.11 20.16
CA GLY A 374 26.04 -11.12 21.06
C GLY A 374 26.58 -9.71 20.80
N GLU A 375 27.21 -9.47 19.64
CA GLU A 375 27.82 -8.19 19.29
C GLU A 375 26.81 -7.17 18.72
N LEU A 376 25.59 -7.59 18.36
CA LEU A 376 24.54 -6.68 17.88
C LEU A 376 23.53 -6.36 18.98
N GLN A 377 23.05 -5.12 18.95
CA GLN A 377 22.14 -4.59 19.96
C GLN A 377 20.71 -4.49 19.42
N VAL A 378 20.49 -3.64 18.40
CA VAL A 378 19.17 -3.42 17.79
C VAL A 378 19.35 -3.19 16.30
N ILE A 379 18.68 -4.02 15.51
CA ILE A 379 18.64 -3.80 14.08
C ILE A 379 17.59 -2.74 13.74
N THR A 380 18.05 -1.57 13.32
CA THR A 380 17.25 -0.35 13.09
C THR A 380 17.01 -0.06 11.61
N GLY A 381 17.56 -0.86 10.71
CA GLY A 381 17.33 -0.72 9.28
C GLY A 381 17.97 -1.86 8.50
N LEU A 382 17.41 -2.13 7.32
CA LEU A 382 17.86 -3.21 6.45
C LEU A 382 17.58 -2.83 5.00
N SER A 383 18.54 -3.09 4.11
CA SER A 383 18.32 -2.99 2.66
C SER A 383 19.09 -4.06 1.91
N ALA A 384 18.58 -4.41 0.73
CA ALA A 384 19.18 -5.35 -0.19
C ALA A 384 19.66 -4.59 -1.43
N ALA A 385 20.85 -4.93 -1.91
CA ALA A 385 21.39 -4.41 -3.14
C ALA A 385 20.97 -5.27 -4.34
N ALA A 386 21.05 -4.71 -5.55
CA ALA A 386 20.87 -5.48 -6.79
C ALA A 386 21.92 -6.60 -6.95
N SER A 387 23.08 -6.46 -6.29
CA SER A 387 24.13 -7.48 -6.16
C SER A 387 23.78 -8.61 -5.19
N GLU A 388 22.59 -8.60 -4.58
CA GLU A 388 22.13 -9.50 -3.51
C GLU A 388 22.86 -9.33 -2.17
N ASP A 389 23.77 -8.37 -2.05
CA ASP A 389 24.34 -7.97 -0.76
C ASP A 389 23.24 -7.43 0.16
N VAL A 390 23.24 -7.85 1.42
CA VAL A 390 22.30 -7.38 2.43
C VAL A 390 23.05 -6.59 3.49
N TRP A 391 22.62 -5.35 3.69
CA TRP A 391 23.16 -4.42 4.67
C TRP A 391 22.15 -4.20 5.80
N LEU A 392 22.63 -4.25 7.03
CA LEU A 392 21.84 -4.01 8.24
C LEU A 392 22.49 -2.91 9.07
N ALA A 393 21.68 -2.06 9.69
CA ALA A 393 22.13 -1.07 10.66
C ALA A 393 21.95 -1.61 12.07
N ASP A 394 23.01 -1.62 12.86
CA ASP A 394 22.93 -1.78 14.31
C ASP A 394 23.04 -0.39 14.95
N GLY A 395 21.88 0.19 15.26
CA GLY A 395 21.75 1.59 15.66
C GLY A 395 22.59 1.94 16.89
N PRO A 396 22.30 1.34 18.07
CA PRO A 396 23.06 1.62 19.29
C PRO A 396 24.54 1.24 19.19
N GLY A 397 24.88 0.24 18.37
CA GLY A 397 26.26 -0.18 18.11
C GLY A 397 27.06 0.77 17.21
N ASN A 398 26.42 1.75 16.55
CA ASN A 398 27.06 2.63 15.55
C ASN A 398 27.83 1.85 14.47
N GLN A 399 27.28 0.71 14.04
CA GLN A 399 27.95 -0.20 13.12
C GLN A 399 26.96 -0.76 12.09
N LEU A 400 27.49 -1.31 11.00
CA LEU A 400 26.71 -2.00 9.99
C LEU A 400 27.04 -3.49 10.00
N VAL A 401 26.15 -4.30 9.45
CA VAL A 401 26.40 -5.72 9.16
C VAL A 401 26.20 -5.96 7.67
N LEU A 402 27.12 -6.72 7.07
CA LEU A 402 27.08 -7.09 5.66
C LEU A 402 27.02 -8.61 5.49
N PHE A 403 26.01 -9.09 4.78
CA PHE A 403 25.93 -10.44 4.24
C PHE A 403 26.12 -10.39 2.73
N ARG A 404 27.27 -10.86 2.24
CA ARG A 404 27.58 -10.85 0.81
C ARG A 404 26.72 -11.88 0.06
N ASN A 405 26.14 -11.51 -1.08
CA ASN A 405 25.24 -12.34 -1.89
C ASN A 405 24.13 -13.04 -1.07
N GLY A 406 23.64 -12.38 -0.01
CA GLY A 406 22.61 -12.93 0.87
C GLY A 406 22.98 -14.24 1.59
N ASP A 407 24.27 -14.56 1.74
CA ASP A 407 24.70 -15.77 2.46
C ASP A 407 24.60 -15.60 3.97
N THR A 408 23.55 -16.16 4.57
CA THR A 408 23.22 -16.08 6.00
C THR A 408 24.30 -16.62 6.94
N ARG A 409 25.33 -17.31 6.43
CA ARG A 409 26.41 -17.89 7.24
C ARG A 409 27.61 -16.97 7.43
N ASN A 410 27.71 -15.91 6.65
CA ASN A 410 28.93 -15.11 6.52
C ASN A 410 28.68 -13.61 6.76
N GLY A 411 27.89 -13.28 7.78
CA GLY A 411 27.69 -11.91 8.24
C GLY A 411 28.98 -11.32 8.82
N LYS A 412 29.26 -10.04 8.50
CA LYS A 412 30.42 -9.31 9.02
C LYS A 412 30.02 -7.94 9.51
N ILE A 413 30.49 -7.59 10.70
CA ILE A 413 30.41 -6.22 11.20
C ILE A 413 31.36 -5.34 10.39
N ILE A 414 30.83 -4.22 9.90
CA ILE A 414 31.54 -3.19 9.17
C ILE A 414 31.43 -1.89 9.98
N VAL A 415 32.57 -1.42 10.46
CA VAL A 415 32.68 -0.12 11.13
C VAL A 415 32.93 0.94 10.06
N VAL A 416 32.07 1.95 10.03
CA VAL A 416 32.16 3.06 9.07
C VAL A 416 32.28 4.36 9.86
N ASP A 417 33.27 5.18 9.51
CA ASP A 417 33.50 6.44 10.20
C ASP A 417 32.32 7.41 10.02
N GLY A 418 31.89 8.01 11.12
CA GLY A 418 30.82 9.01 11.12
C GLY A 418 29.40 8.45 11.27
N LEU A 419 29.23 7.15 11.49
CA LEU A 419 27.93 6.59 11.89
C LEU A 419 27.53 7.10 13.27
N ASN A 420 26.26 7.46 13.41
CA ASN A 420 25.65 7.88 14.67
C ASN A 420 24.18 7.48 14.69
N TRP A 421 23.90 6.37 15.35
CA TRP A 421 22.62 5.68 15.36
C TRP A 421 22.11 5.42 13.93
N PRO A 422 22.83 4.61 13.13
CA PRO A 422 22.40 4.29 11.77
C PRO A 422 20.98 3.72 11.79
N HIS A 423 20.15 4.13 10.85
CA HIS A 423 18.75 3.69 10.74
C HIS A 423 18.46 3.25 9.31
N GLY A 424 17.73 4.04 8.51
CA GLY A 424 17.45 3.73 7.11
C GLY A 424 18.74 3.54 6.31
N ILE A 425 18.77 2.47 5.51
CA ILE A 425 19.84 2.16 4.57
C ILE A 425 19.22 2.04 3.19
N GLU A 426 19.87 2.59 2.17
CA GLU A 426 19.57 2.27 0.77
C GLU A 426 20.84 2.00 -0.03
N VAL A 427 20.74 1.11 -1.03
CA VAL A 427 21.85 0.79 -1.93
C VAL A 427 21.41 1.06 -3.36
N ASP A 428 22.08 2.00 -4.03
CA ASP A 428 21.73 2.35 -5.40
C ASP A 428 22.37 1.43 -6.45
N ASP A 429 21.98 1.61 -7.71
CA ASP A 429 22.43 0.80 -8.84
C ASP A 429 23.94 0.91 -9.14
N GLN A 430 24.66 1.81 -8.45
CA GLN A 430 26.13 1.93 -8.52
C GLN A 430 26.84 1.28 -7.32
N ASP A 431 26.13 0.44 -6.54
CA ASP A 431 26.60 -0.17 -5.30
C ASP A 431 27.10 0.88 -4.28
N ARG A 432 26.49 2.07 -4.26
CA ARG A 432 26.75 3.07 -3.21
C ARG A 432 25.72 2.87 -2.10
N VAL A 433 26.23 2.74 -0.88
CA VAL A 433 25.44 2.56 0.33
C VAL A 433 25.22 3.93 0.95
N TRP A 434 23.96 4.23 1.25
CA TRP A 434 23.50 5.45 1.90
C TRP A 434 22.90 5.09 3.25
N VAL A 435 23.30 5.79 4.30
CA VAL A 435 22.90 5.48 5.68
C VAL A 435 22.45 6.75 6.38
N ALA A 436 21.22 6.75 6.91
CA ALA A 436 20.69 7.83 7.72
C ALA A 436 21.23 7.73 9.17
N ASN A 437 21.81 8.82 9.69
CA ASN A 437 22.23 8.91 11.09
C ASN A 437 21.13 9.54 11.95
N ALA A 438 20.29 8.70 12.56
CA ALA A 438 19.07 9.14 13.22
C ALA A 438 19.29 9.93 14.54
N ALA A 439 20.44 9.77 15.19
CA ALA A 439 20.83 10.59 16.34
C ALA A 439 21.59 11.87 15.95
N GLY A 440 21.86 12.05 14.65
CA GLY A 440 22.61 13.17 14.10
C GLY A 440 21.81 14.01 13.12
N ASP A 441 22.53 14.59 12.17
CA ASP A 441 22.02 15.44 11.11
C ASP A 441 22.79 15.20 9.80
N THR A 442 23.15 13.93 9.56
CA THR A 442 23.86 13.53 8.35
C THR A 442 23.30 12.28 7.72
N VAL A 443 23.48 12.18 6.40
CA VAL A 443 23.44 10.93 5.65
C VAL A 443 24.87 10.60 5.25
N ILE A 444 25.31 9.38 5.53
CA ILE A 444 26.64 8.87 5.15
C ILE A 444 26.51 8.10 3.84
N ARG A 445 27.37 8.39 2.87
CA ARG A 445 27.50 7.65 1.61
C ARG A 445 28.89 7.04 1.49
N PHE A 446 28.98 5.79 1.07
CA PHE A 446 30.24 5.14 0.68
C PHE A 446 29.99 4.11 -0.42
N ASN A 447 31.03 3.61 -1.09
CA ASN A 447 30.88 2.50 -2.03
C ASN A 447 31.02 1.16 -1.31
N ALA A 448 30.18 0.18 -1.62
CA ALA A 448 30.20 -1.14 -0.97
C ALA A 448 31.54 -1.89 -1.09
N SER A 449 32.37 -1.56 -2.10
CA SER A 449 33.72 -2.12 -2.27
C SER A 449 34.79 -1.44 -1.41
N ASP A 450 34.54 -0.20 -0.96
CA ASP A 450 35.42 0.55 -0.06
C ASP A 450 34.60 1.35 0.98
N PRO A 451 34.18 0.69 2.08
CA PRO A 451 33.42 1.34 3.15
C PRO A 451 34.18 2.42 3.94
N SER A 452 35.50 2.55 3.71
CA SER A 452 36.32 3.55 4.42
C SER A 452 36.26 4.94 3.77
N ALA A 453 35.92 5.02 2.48
CA ALA A 453 35.84 6.27 1.72
C ALA A 453 34.45 6.92 1.86
N THR A 454 34.17 7.51 3.03
CA THR A 454 32.86 8.08 3.34
C THR A 454 32.70 9.52 2.85
N THR A 455 31.46 9.87 2.47
CA THR A 455 30.99 11.23 2.25
C THR A 455 29.86 11.50 3.24
N ALA A 456 30.03 12.49 4.12
CA ALA A 456 28.96 12.94 5.02
C ALA A 456 28.19 14.10 4.37
N ILE A 457 26.88 13.93 4.20
CA ILE A 457 25.97 14.95 3.66
C ILE A 457 25.15 15.51 4.81
N LYS A 458 25.07 16.83 4.93
CA LYS A 458 24.30 17.48 5.99
C LYS A 458 22.80 17.41 5.68
N VAL A 459 22.03 16.80 6.58
CA VAL A 459 20.57 16.67 6.51
C VAL A 459 19.99 16.87 7.92
N PRO A 460 19.62 18.11 8.29
CA PRO A 460 19.00 18.40 9.59
C PRO A 460 17.57 17.84 9.66
N ARG A 461 17.03 17.41 10.80
CA ARG A 461 17.70 16.74 11.91
C ARG A 461 16.98 15.40 12.12
N ALA A 462 17.71 14.40 12.62
CA ALA A 462 17.19 13.04 12.81
C ALA A 462 16.64 12.42 11.51
N PRO A 463 17.47 12.29 10.44
CA PRO A 463 17.10 11.51 9.27
C PRO A 463 16.79 10.07 9.69
N ARG A 464 15.61 9.58 9.35
CA ARG A 464 15.11 8.24 9.73
C ARG A 464 15.17 7.29 8.55
N ASP A 465 14.52 7.65 7.46
CA ASP A 465 14.36 6.76 6.31
C ASP A 465 14.86 7.40 5.01
N LEU A 466 15.19 6.54 4.07
CA LEU A 466 15.74 6.87 2.76
C LEU A 466 14.94 6.10 1.70
N SER A 467 14.63 6.73 0.56
CA SER A 467 14.09 6.01 -0.60
C SER A 467 14.69 6.54 -1.90
N LEU A 468 14.93 5.63 -2.84
CA LEU A 468 15.53 5.93 -4.14
C LEU A 468 14.45 6.14 -5.20
N ASP A 469 14.48 7.29 -5.86
CA ASP A 469 13.67 7.51 -7.07
C ASP A 469 14.28 6.83 -8.31
N SER A 470 13.57 6.91 -9.45
CA SER A 470 14.00 6.26 -10.69
C SER A 470 15.30 6.81 -11.27
N GLN A 471 15.72 8.01 -10.85
CA GLN A 471 16.94 8.69 -11.29
C GLN A 471 18.12 8.48 -10.33
N GLY A 472 17.91 7.73 -9.24
CA GLY A 472 18.91 7.48 -8.21
C GLY A 472 19.11 8.65 -7.25
N ASN A 473 18.16 9.58 -7.18
CA ASN A 473 18.14 10.57 -6.10
C ASN A 473 17.60 9.91 -4.82
N ILE A 474 18.12 10.36 -3.67
CA ILE A 474 17.71 9.89 -2.35
C ILE A 474 16.75 10.91 -1.75
N TRP A 475 15.53 10.48 -1.49
CA TRP A 475 14.57 11.19 -0.65
C TRP A 475 14.79 10.79 0.81
N VAL A 476 14.82 11.77 1.71
CA VAL A 476 15.12 11.56 3.14
C VAL A 476 13.98 12.11 3.99
N ALA A 477 13.45 11.31 4.91
CA ALA A 477 12.55 11.78 5.95
C ALA A 477 13.36 12.16 7.20
N SER A 478 13.38 13.44 7.53
CA SER A 478 13.97 13.96 8.76
C SER A 478 12.87 14.26 9.76
N ALA A 479 12.83 13.50 10.85
CA ALA A 479 11.72 13.54 11.80
C ALA A 479 11.65 14.85 12.62
N LEU A 480 12.76 15.59 12.73
CA LEU A 480 12.83 16.81 13.55
C LEU A 480 13.32 18.01 12.74
N SER A 481 12.81 19.19 13.09
CA SER A 481 13.24 20.44 12.47
C SER A 481 14.67 20.82 12.88
N ALA A 482 15.35 21.58 12.02
CA ALA A 482 16.67 22.13 12.33
C ALA A 482 16.61 22.97 13.63
N GLY A 483 17.60 22.78 14.50
CA GLY A 483 17.67 23.50 15.78
C GLY A 483 16.83 22.92 16.92
N THR A 484 15.96 21.94 16.67
CA THR A 484 15.34 21.15 17.74
C THR A 484 16.46 20.50 18.57
N THR A 485 16.34 20.52 19.90
CA THR A 485 17.29 19.86 20.83
C THR A 485 16.72 18.48 21.18
N LEU A 486 17.56 17.43 21.23
CA LEU A 486 17.11 16.11 21.71
C LEU A 486 17.21 16.11 23.24
N PRO A 487 16.29 15.44 23.96
CA PRO A 487 16.47 15.22 25.38
C PRO A 487 17.71 14.35 25.62
N ASP A 488 18.43 14.61 26.71
CA ASP A 488 19.46 13.70 27.20
C ASP A 488 18.79 12.39 27.63
N THR A 489 19.29 11.27 27.13
CA THR A 489 18.81 9.93 27.50
C THR A 489 19.93 9.17 28.22
N PRO A 490 19.62 8.35 29.24
CA PRO A 490 20.63 7.55 29.92
C PRO A 490 21.37 6.66 28.92
N GLU A 491 22.69 6.58 29.04
CA GLU A 491 23.56 5.80 28.13
C GLU A 491 23.15 4.30 28.08
N ASP A 492 22.64 3.77 29.19
CA ASP A 492 22.20 2.38 29.32
C ASP A 492 20.69 2.16 29.09
N ALA A 493 19.94 3.18 28.63
CA ALA A 493 18.51 3.04 28.41
C ALA A 493 18.22 2.09 27.23
N PRO A 494 17.25 1.16 27.36
CA PRO A 494 16.80 0.36 26.24
C PRO A 494 16.37 1.26 25.06
N PRO A 495 16.70 0.94 23.80
CA PRO A 495 16.40 1.78 22.64
C PRO A 495 14.94 2.23 22.50
N LEU A 496 13.99 1.35 22.83
CA LEU A 496 12.56 1.70 22.80
C LEU A 496 12.17 2.66 23.93
N ALA A 497 12.86 2.62 25.08
CA ALA A 497 12.68 3.58 26.16
C ALA A 497 13.31 4.96 25.82
N THR A 498 14.41 4.98 25.07
CA THR A 498 15.00 6.21 24.49
C THR A 498 14.02 6.87 23.52
N PHE A 499 13.34 6.08 22.67
CA PHE A 499 12.28 6.58 21.81
C PHE A 499 11.08 7.11 22.61
N GLU A 500 10.62 6.39 23.64
CA GLU A 500 9.57 6.84 24.55
C GLU A 500 9.91 8.18 25.23
N ALA A 501 11.17 8.36 25.67
CA ALA A 501 11.64 9.61 26.26
C ALA A 501 11.60 10.77 25.25
N LEU A 502 11.98 10.51 23.99
CA LEU A 502 11.86 11.50 22.92
C LEU A 502 10.40 11.88 22.67
N VAL A 503 9.50 10.90 22.58
CA VAL A 503 8.07 11.13 22.39
C VAL A 503 7.49 11.97 23.53
N SER A 504 7.78 11.61 24.78
CA SER A 504 7.35 12.36 25.96
C SER A 504 7.87 13.79 25.94
N TYR A 505 9.16 13.99 25.63
CA TYR A 505 9.73 15.31 25.48
C TYR A 505 9.02 16.13 24.41
N LEU A 506 8.79 15.56 23.22
CA LEU A 506 8.10 16.28 22.14
C LEU A 506 6.67 16.65 22.51
N LEU A 507 5.93 15.75 23.18
CA LEU A 507 4.57 16.00 23.68
C LEU A 507 4.54 17.13 24.73
N GLU A 508 5.54 17.21 25.60
CA GLU A 508 5.64 18.28 26.61
C GLU A 508 5.93 19.66 26.00
N GLN A 509 6.61 19.72 24.84
CA GLN A 509 6.94 20.98 24.16
C GLN A 509 5.76 21.54 23.32
N GLN A 510 4.56 20.96 23.35
CA GLN A 510 3.54 21.16 22.30
C GLN A 510 2.68 22.44 22.29
N GLU A 511 2.92 23.49 23.08
CA GLU A 511 1.99 24.65 23.07
C GLU A 511 2.60 26.03 22.75
N PRO A 512 2.31 26.62 21.56
CA PRO A 512 1.81 25.95 20.34
C PRO A 512 2.99 25.39 19.55
N ALA A 513 3.13 24.05 19.50
CA ALA A 513 4.18 23.42 18.71
C ALA A 513 3.94 23.68 17.22
N GLN A 514 4.98 24.20 16.58
CA GLN A 514 5.11 24.16 15.13
C GLN A 514 5.30 22.70 14.71
N PRO A 515 4.69 22.25 13.59
CA PRO A 515 4.97 20.94 13.01
C PRO A 515 6.47 20.70 12.87
N GLN A 516 6.90 19.48 13.17
CA GLN A 516 8.30 19.08 13.17
C GLN A 516 8.67 18.32 11.90
N GLY A 517 9.94 18.47 11.52
CA GLY A 517 10.56 17.65 10.49
C GLY A 517 10.37 18.17 9.08
N GLN A 518 11.11 17.54 8.17
CA GLN A 518 11.32 18.01 6.80
C GLN A 518 11.61 16.82 5.89
N ILE A 519 11.30 16.95 4.60
CA ILE A 519 11.79 16.03 3.57
C ILE A 519 12.96 16.65 2.83
N TYR A 520 13.99 15.87 2.54
CA TYR A 520 15.15 16.32 1.77
C TYR A 520 15.35 15.48 0.52
N LEU A 521 16.00 16.07 -0.49
CA LEU A 521 16.39 15.38 -1.71
C LEU A 521 17.90 15.54 -1.91
N ILE A 522 18.60 14.43 -2.01
CA ILE A 522 20.03 14.35 -2.29
C ILE A 522 20.20 13.76 -3.69
N ARG A 523 20.98 14.43 -4.54
CA ARG A 523 21.33 13.93 -5.89
C ARG A 523 22.37 12.80 -5.80
N PRO A 524 22.50 11.95 -6.84
CA PRO A 524 23.53 10.92 -6.92
C PRO A 524 24.95 11.42 -6.60
N ASP A 525 25.28 12.67 -6.93
CA ASP A 525 26.59 13.26 -6.69
C ASP A 525 26.84 13.70 -5.23
N ALA A 526 25.87 13.45 -4.33
CA ALA A 526 25.83 13.89 -2.94
C ALA A 526 25.58 15.39 -2.72
N SER A 527 25.04 16.10 -3.72
CA SER A 527 24.52 17.46 -3.52
C SER A 527 23.10 17.46 -2.96
N LEU A 528 22.86 18.34 -1.98
CA LEU A 528 21.52 18.57 -1.42
C LEU A 528 20.76 19.57 -2.30
N VAL A 529 19.52 19.26 -2.67
CA VAL A 529 18.72 20.12 -3.58
C VAL A 529 18.17 21.36 -2.89
N ASN A 530 17.75 21.24 -1.62
CA ASN A 530 17.25 22.34 -0.82
C ASN A 530 17.74 22.18 0.64
N GLU A 531 18.53 23.14 1.12
CA GLU A 531 19.08 23.11 2.49
C GLU A 531 18.02 23.29 3.58
N GLU A 532 16.90 23.94 3.27
CA GLU A 532 15.79 24.13 4.20
C GLU A 532 14.87 22.89 4.25
N GLY A 533 14.97 22.01 3.26
CA GLY A 533 14.06 20.89 3.07
C GLY A 533 12.70 21.33 2.50
N PHE A 534 11.85 20.35 2.22
CA PHE A 534 10.50 20.53 1.73
C PHE A 534 9.53 20.46 2.92
N ALA A 535 9.06 21.63 3.36
CA ALA A 535 8.24 21.83 4.57
C ALA A 535 6.79 21.35 4.48
N ALA A 536 6.40 20.78 3.33
CA ALA A 536 5.04 20.33 3.04
C ALA A 536 3.94 21.27 3.56
N ALA A 537 4.19 22.59 3.62
CA ALA A 537 3.32 23.63 4.17
C ALA A 537 2.60 23.27 5.50
N GLY A 538 3.23 22.53 6.41
CA GLY A 538 2.63 22.08 7.68
C GLY A 538 1.70 20.86 7.57
N ALA A 539 1.61 20.22 6.39
CA ALA A 539 0.94 18.94 6.20
C ALA A 539 1.70 17.77 6.84
N LEU A 540 3.02 17.92 7.02
CA LEU A 540 3.88 16.95 7.70
C LEU A 540 4.09 17.32 9.16
N ASP A 541 4.08 16.31 10.02
CA ASP A 541 4.55 16.41 11.40
C ASP A 541 5.19 15.09 11.81
N VAL A 542 6.49 15.15 12.15
CA VAL A 542 7.35 14.01 12.46
C VAL A 542 7.31 12.97 11.32
N PRO A 543 7.77 13.32 10.10
CA PRO A 543 7.87 12.36 9.00
C PRO A 543 8.83 11.24 9.39
N TRP A 544 8.46 10.00 9.08
CA TRP A 544 9.23 8.84 9.52
C TRP A 544 9.69 7.95 8.35
N GLY A 545 8.79 7.16 7.78
CA GLY A 545 9.01 6.35 6.57
C GLY A 545 8.51 7.02 5.31
N LEU A 546 9.10 6.67 4.17
CA LEU A 546 8.68 7.17 2.87
C LEU A 546 8.88 6.16 1.74
N SER A 547 8.05 6.28 0.69
CA SER A 547 8.14 5.46 -0.51
C SER A 547 7.98 6.34 -1.75
N VAL A 548 8.72 6.01 -2.82
CA VAL A 548 8.60 6.67 -4.13
C VAL A 548 7.78 5.77 -5.05
N ASP A 549 6.84 6.36 -5.79
CA ASP A 549 6.01 5.62 -6.74
C ASP A 549 6.58 5.63 -8.17
N GLY A 550 5.90 4.94 -9.10
CA GLY A 550 6.38 4.85 -10.49
C GLY A 550 6.51 6.20 -11.20
N ASN A 551 5.86 7.25 -10.72
CA ASN A 551 5.93 8.62 -11.24
C ASN A 551 6.89 9.51 -10.46
N ASP A 552 7.81 8.91 -9.70
CA ASP A 552 8.74 9.58 -8.79
C ASP A 552 8.05 10.45 -7.73
N ASP A 553 6.72 10.37 -7.58
CA ASP A 553 5.99 11.08 -6.54
C ASP A 553 6.24 10.40 -5.18
N VAL A 554 6.30 11.20 -4.12
CA VAL A 554 6.80 10.75 -2.81
C VAL A 554 5.65 10.64 -1.81
N TRP A 555 5.51 9.46 -1.23
CA TRP A 555 4.52 9.14 -0.21
C TRP A 555 5.21 9.13 1.16
N VAL A 556 4.71 9.93 2.10
CA VAL A 556 5.37 10.13 3.40
C VAL A 556 4.43 9.78 4.54
N ALA A 557 4.88 8.90 5.43
CA ALA A 557 4.22 8.62 6.69
C ALA A 557 4.39 9.82 7.65
N SER A 558 3.31 10.55 7.92
CA SER A 558 3.28 11.68 8.85
C SER A 558 2.79 11.20 10.21
N LEU A 559 3.74 10.79 11.05
CA LEU A 559 3.49 10.01 12.26
C LEU A 559 2.54 10.74 13.23
N TRP A 560 2.76 12.03 13.47
CA TRP A 560 2.01 12.82 14.45
C TRP A 560 0.65 13.27 13.93
N ASN A 561 0.58 13.66 12.66
CA ASN A 561 -0.67 14.11 12.01
C ASN A 561 -1.66 12.98 11.70
N ARG A 562 -1.25 11.72 11.93
CA ARG A 562 -2.03 10.53 11.57
C ARG A 562 -2.50 10.59 10.12
N SER A 563 -1.55 10.89 9.23
CA SER A 563 -1.81 11.09 7.82
C SER A 563 -0.70 10.50 6.96
N VAL A 564 -1.01 10.32 5.68
CA VAL A 564 -0.01 10.09 4.64
C VAL A 564 -0.03 11.27 3.70
N VAL A 565 1.14 11.88 3.48
CA VAL A 565 1.27 13.06 2.63
C VAL A 565 1.89 12.66 1.30
N LEU A 566 1.25 13.08 0.22
CA LEU A 566 1.76 12.94 -1.14
C LEU A 566 2.47 14.22 -1.55
N LEU A 567 3.74 14.14 -1.92
CA LEU A 567 4.55 15.25 -2.42
C LEU A 567 4.86 15.07 -3.91
N ALA A 568 4.97 16.19 -4.62
CA ALA A 568 5.38 16.22 -6.02
C ALA A 568 6.83 15.74 -6.20
N GLY A 569 7.01 14.74 -7.05
CA GLY A 569 8.28 14.10 -7.39
C GLY A 569 9.18 14.84 -8.37
N VAL A 570 10.30 14.19 -8.75
CA VAL A 570 11.26 14.73 -9.74
C VAL A 570 10.74 14.59 -11.17
N GLN A 571 10.01 13.52 -11.51
CA GLN A 571 9.58 13.21 -12.87
C GLN A 571 8.08 12.92 -12.98
N ARG A 572 7.28 13.95 -13.19
CA ARG A 572 5.82 13.82 -13.33
C ARG A 572 5.42 13.73 -14.80
N ALA A 573 5.45 12.53 -15.37
CA ALA A 573 5.14 12.33 -16.79
C ALA A 573 3.64 12.54 -17.11
N GLU A 574 2.75 12.48 -16.11
CA GLU A 574 1.30 12.33 -16.33
C GLU A 574 0.40 13.30 -15.55
N THR A 575 0.96 14.30 -14.86
CA THR A 575 0.15 15.27 -14.11
C THR A 575 0.15 16.64 -14.79
N SER A 576 -1.03 17.11 -15.18
CA SER A 576 -1.38 18.51 -15.52
C SER A 576 -0.96 19.54 -14.45
N LEU A 577 -0.69 19.03 -13.25
CA LEU A 577 -0.25 19.76 -12.10
C LEU A 577 1.16 20.31 -12.35
N THR A 578 1.26 21.62 -12.60
CA THR A 578 2.51 22.39 -12.63
C THR A 578 3.11 22.59 -11.23
N THR A 579 2.84 21.67 -10.30
CA THR A 579 3.25 21.76 -8.90
C THR A 579 4.77 21.64 -8.82
N ALA A 580 5.39 22.54 -8.06
CA ALA A 580 6.83 22.52 -7.88
C ALA A 580 7.29 21.27 -7.11
N LEU A 581 8.53 20.86 -7.34
CA LEU A 581 9.17 19.74 -6.66
C LEU A 581 9.02 19.86 -5.13
N GLY A 582 8.59 18.77 -4.49
CA GLY A 582 8.45 18.63 -3.05
C GLY A 582 7.26 19.37 -2.43
N GLU A 583 6.44 20.08 -3.21
CA GLU A 583 5.19 20.66 -2.74
C GLU A 583 4.16 19.57 -2.42
N PRO A 584 3.35 19.74 -1.36
CA PRO A 584 2.32 18.79 -1.00
C PRO A 584 1.16 18.85 -2.00
N LEU A 585 0.76 17.68 -2.47
CA LEU A 585 -0.37 17.49 -3.38
C LEU A 585 -1.64 17.20 -2.60
N HIS A 586 -1.55 16.32 -1.60
CA HIS A 586 -2.67 16.00 -0.71
C HIS A 586 -2.19 15.35 0.59
N SER A 587 -3.03 15.41 1.63
CA SER A 587 -2.83 14.71 2.89
C SER A 587 -4.02 13.80 3.18
N PHE A 588 -3.77 12.49 3.12
CA PHE A 588 -4.77 11.46 3.32
C PHE A 588 -4.95 11.18 4.81
N GLN A 589 -6.19 11.31 5.29
CA GLN A 589 -6.59 10.99 6.65
C GLN A 589 -7.80 10.07 6.65
N SER A 590 -7.84 9.16 7.62
CA SER A 590 -8.95 8.23 7.85
C SER A 590 -8.90 7.79 9.30
N GLY A 591 -10.03 7.36 9.88
CA GLY A 591 -9.96 6.73 11.19
C GLY A 591 -9.19 5.40 11.16
N SER A 592 -9.10 4.74 10.00
CA SER A 592 -8.21 3.59 9.74
C SER A 592 -6.73 3.97 9.59
N ILE A 593 -6.39 5.26 9.49
CA ILE A 593 -5.01 5.74 9.56
C ILE A 593 -4.76 6.19 11.02
N LYS A 594 -3.85 5.48 11.69
CA LYS A 594 -3.47 5.76 13.09
C LYS A 594 -2.16 6.54 13.10
N ASN A 595 -1.28 6.33 14.07
CA ASN A 595 0.06 6.89 14.02
C ASN A 595 0.92 5.97 13.15
N VAL A 596 1.24 6.46 11.96
CA VAL A 596 1.86 5.68 10.88
C VAL A 596 3.36 5.86 10.88
N SER A 597 4.14 4.77 10.85
CA SER A 597 5.60 4.89 10.73
C SER A 597 6.09 4.69 9.31
N ASP A 598 5.37 3.95 8.47
CA ASP A 598 5.85 3.61 7.14
C ASP A 598 4.73 3.46 6.10
N VAL A 599 5.11 3.61 4.83
CA VAL A 599 4.26 3.44 3.66
C VAL A 599 5.00 2.72 2.53
N ALA A 600 4.29 1.92 1.73
CA ALA A 600 4.88 1.23 0.58
C ALA A 600 3.92 1.17 -0.60
N THR A 601 4.42 1.48 -1.80
CA THR A 601 3.67 1.39 -3.06
C THR A 601 3.81 -0.01 -3.68
N ASP A 602 2.73 -0.54 -4.23
CA ASP A 602 2.73 -1.86 -4.88
C ASP A 602 2.60 -1.79 -6.41
N THR A 603 2.70 -2.94 -7.05
CA THR A 603 2.63 -3.08 -8.51
C THR A 603 1.22 -2.93 -9.10
N ALA A 604 0.19 -2.84 -8.24
CA ALA A 604 -1.18 -2.46 -8.63
C ALA A 604 -1.44 -0.95 -8.45
N GLY A 605 -0.47 -0.20 -7.92
CA GLY A 605 -0.64 1.21 -7.59
C GLY A 605 -1.43 1.44 -6.31
N ASN A 606 -1.47 0.46 -5.41
CA ASN A 606 -1.99 0.67 -4.06
C ASN A 606 -0.90 1.25 -3.16
N LEU A 607 -1.32 1.98 -2.13
CA LEU A 607 -0.46 2.48 -1.07
C LEU A 607 -0.77 1.75 0.23
N TRP A 608 0.18 0.96 0.71
CA TRP A 608 0.11 0.27 2.00
C TRP A 608 0.66 1.14 3.11
N ILE A 609 0.07 1.05 4.30
CA ILE A 609 0.31 1.95 5.42
C ILE A 609 0.43 1.14 6.71
N ALA A 610 1.57 1.26 7.39
CA ALA A 610 1.80 0.61 8.67
C ALA A 610 1.26 1.47 9.81
N ASN A 611 0.13 1.06 10.41
CA ASN A 611 -0.38 1.71 11.62
C ASN A 611 0.42 1.22 12.83
N THR A 612 1.56 1.83 13.12
CA THR A 612 2.46 1.33 14.16
C THR A 612 1.93 1.58 15.56
N TRP A 613 1.34 2.76 15.82
CA TRP A 613 0.81 3.08 17.15
C TRP A 613 -0.67 3.40 17.09
N ALA A 614 -1.43 2.97 18.10
CA ALA A 614 -2.85 3.31 18.19
C ALA A 614 -3.07 4.77 18.61
N GLY A 615 -2.10 5.38 19.30
CA GLY A 615 -2.11 6.75 19.78
C GLY A 615 -0.76 7.11 20.40
N LEU A 616 -0.37 8.38 20.40
CA LEU A 616 0.95 8.81 20.91
C LEU A 616 1.11 8.65 22.42
N ASN A 617 0.03 8.92 23.17
CA ASN A 617 0.00 8.68 24.62
C ASN A 617 0.10 7.19 24.97
N SER A 618 -0.14 6.29 24.01
CA SER A 618 0.03 4.85 24.24
C SER A 618 1.50 4.48 24.43
N LEU A 619 2.45 5.37 24.08
CA LEU A 619 3.86 5.21 24.35
C LEU A 619 4.23 5.72 25.74
N SER A 620 3.73 6.89 26.17
CA SER A 620 4.16 7.60 27.39
C SER A 620 3.31 7.32 28.65
N ASP A 621 2.17 6.64 28.55
CA ASP A 621 1.29 6.38 29.71
C ASP A 621 1.93 5.32 30.65
N ASP A 622 2.38 5.77 31.81
CA ASP A 622 3.02 4.97 32.88
C ASP A 622 2.00 4.28 33.81
N ASP A 623 0.70 4.49 33.58
CA ASP A 623 -0.35 4.04 34.49
C ASP A 623 -0.29 2.52 34.75
N ALA A 624 -0.45 2.20 36.04
CA ALA A 624 -0.26 0.89 36.64
C ALA A 624 -0.96 -0.24 35.87
N LEU A 625 -0.46 -1.47 36.08
CA LEU A 625 -0.83 -2.79 35.51
C LEU A 625 -2.34 -3.11 35.28
N THR A 626 -3.26 -2.21 35.56
CA THR A 626 -4.72 -2.33 35.52
C THR A 626 -5.41 -1.51 34.41
N ALA A 627 -4.71 -0.65 33.66
CA ALA A 627 -5.35 0.16 32.62
C ALA A 627 -5.60 -0.66 31.33
N PRO A 628 -6.84 -0.72 30.80
CA PRO A 628 -7.16 -1.39 29.53
C PRO A 628 -6.36 -0.90 28.32
N ARG A 629 -5.69 0.26 28.42
CA ARG A 629 -4.92 0.87 27.34
C ARG A 629 -3.58 0.17 27.04
N ARG A 630 -3.04 -0.67 27.94
CA ARG A 630 -1.77 -1.40 27.68
C ARG A 630 -1.87 -2.43 26.55
N ILE A 631 -3.06 -2.96 26.26
CA ILE A 631 -3.29 -3.82 25.09
C ILE A 631 -3.51 -3.03 23.78
N TRP A 632 -3.62 -1.70 23.85
CA TRP A 632 -3.88 -0.84 22.70
C TRP A 632 -2.67 0.02 22.36
N ARG A 633 -1.46 -0.44 22.64
CA ARG A 633 -0.27 0.34 22.30
C ARG A 633 -0.01 0.31 20.80
N GLY A 634 -0.01 -0.89 20.21
CA GLY A 634 0.22 -1.06 18.79
C GLY A 634 -1.00 -0.74 17.95
N GLY A 635 -0.81 -0.17 16.76
CA GLY A 635 -1.88 -0.13 15.79
C GLY A 635 -2.09 -1.55 15.26
N GLY A 636 -3.24 -2.15 15.57
CA GLY A 636 -3.53 -3.54 15.24
C GLY A 636 -3.90 -3.80 13.78
N SER A 637 -3.37 -3.01 12.83
CA SER A 637 -3.74 -3.13 11.41
C SER A 637 -2.68 -2.59 10.46
N ILE A 638 -2.75 -3.03 9.20
CA ILE A 638 -2.12 -2.37 8.06
C ILE A 638 -3.26 -1.84 7.19
N ALA A 639 -3.20 -0.57 6.80
CA ALA A 639 -4.19 0.03 5.91
C ALA A 639 -3.69 0.04 4.45
N VAL A 640 -4.63 0.16 3.51
CA VAL A 640 -4.34 0.31 2.08
C VAL A 640 -5.24 1.40 1.48
N ILE A 641 -4.69 2.19 0.57
CA ILE A 641 -5.45 3.08 -0.33
C ILE A 641 -5.38 2.48 -1.73
N TYR A 642 -6.54 2.18 -2.32
CA TYR A 642 -6.60 1.50 -3.61
C TYR A 642 -6.34 2.42 -4.81
N GLY A 643 -5.51 1.95 -5.74
CA GLY A 643 -5.31 2.53 -7.06
C GLY A 643 -4.83 3.99 -7.09
N ILE A 644 -4.22 4.46 -6.01
CA ILE A 644 -3.88 5.87 -5.82
C ILE A 644 -2.49 6.24 -6.32
N ALA A 645 -1.53 5.32 -6.23
CA ALA A 645 -0.13 5.54 -6.56
C ALA A 645 0.16 5.03 -7.98
N THR A 646 1.19 5.58 -8.62
CA THR A 646 1.67 5.02 -9.88
C THR A 646 2.35 3.67 -9.61
N PRO A 647 2.00 2.58 -10.32
CA PRO A 647 2.56 1.24 -10.07
C PRO A 647 4.09 1.20 -10.06
N VAL A 648 4.66 0.37 -9.17
CA VAL A 648 6.11 0.10 -9.08
C VAL A 648 6.43 -1.38 -9.28
N HIS A 649 7.62 -1.69 -9.79
CA HIS A 649 8.11 -3.05 -9.88
C HIS A 649 8.47 -3.57 -8.48
N THR A 650 7.88 -4.69 -8.05
CA THR A 650 8.14 -5.29 -6.73
C THR A 650 8.91 -6.62 -6.85
N PRO A 651 9.83 -6.95 -5.92
CA PRO A 651 10.27 -6.12 -4.81
C PRO A 651 11.05 -4.90 -5.30
N VAL A 652 10.93 -3.79 -4.57
CA VAL A 652 11.77 -2.61 -4.78
C VAL A 652 13.13 -2.92 -4.15
N VAL A 653 14.15 -3.02 -5.00
CA VAL A 653 15.55 -3.26 -4.61
C VAL A 653 16.37 -2.18 -5.29
N GLY A 654 16.93 -1.27 -4.49
CA GLY A 654 17.58 -0.06 -4.98
C GLY A 654 16.58 0.93 -5.57
N GLN A 655 16.84 1.40 -6.80
CA GLN A 655 16.03 2.43 -7.44
C GLN A 655 14.60 1.98 -7.76
N THR A 656 13.65 2.89 -7.57
CA THR A 656 12.25 2.70 -7.99
C THR A 656 12.17 2.56 -9.51
N ARG A 657 11.36 1.61 -9.98
CA ARG A 657 11.15 1.35 -11.41
C ARG A 657 9.66 1.16 -11.69
N ARG A 658 9.19 1.70 -12.81
CA ARG A 658 7.87 1.34 -13.34
C ARG A 658 7.88 -0.13 -13.81
N PRO A 659 6.79 -0.89 -13.59
CA PRO A 659 6.62 -2.24 -14.10
C PRO A 659 6.73 -2.36 -15.62
#